data_AF-A0A1Y1IPN2-F1
#
_entry.id   AF-A0A1Y1IPN2-F1
#
_cell.length_a   1.000
_cell.length_b   1.000
_cell.length_c   1.000
_cell.angle_alpha   90.00
_cell.angle_beta   90.00
_cell.angle_gamma   90.00
#
_symmetry.space_group_name_H-M   'P 1'
#
loop_
_entity.id
_entity.type
_entity.pdbx_description
1 polymer ?
#
loop_
_entity_poly.entity_id
_entity_poly.type
_entity_poly.pdbx_seq_one_letter_code
_entity_poly.pdbx_strand_id
1 'polypeptide(L)'
;MEGALIDRVLAHPAVQAIDVSQLEGWQDLGRVFVRAFNDKGQRYPIDFDNAYVWLQYGRKDSALRALKCRLGEVTDYIIILGKNQESKSENRGPAPDKYYLTMEAFFMFALRASGERGDIVRRFFIAVREAYFETIQELEDNPNTPARVTLDRHEKFVDGQLMELGKECSKAIRVEAQVRDRLASKLVGARTEVRCEYGMIDILTDTEVIEVKVYHKWKHALGQCLSYGLSFSDRQIRIHLFANFSDWDDANKQRGAILEICSKFGVKVTLERLEAAPSVSTLRAINPAGNCNCSADMEVALADRVLAHPAVQAIDVSQLDGWEELGKVFVKCFDEKGQCYPIDFDDAYVWLQYGRKDGALRSMKARCTEGADYTYVPGGVQRDGEGVYVAFQPDKYYLTVDAFERFAMAAQTEAGERVRAFFRAIRDAYLELTASGPQPAIISPEDPLLPKKQGVLFNGTEVLLAKEKTRQLEIEANARVCIAEMDHEYRMATLSPKPPRKRSRTSAGDRQDVQGTSEDVQEPSDQQLAPQAPHPRSTAAVEAVIKHFVAEHCTVDSTEIVASSSFLERLVATMYEGQRAPSARAVGVVMHKLGYEGYRYFARLMFADLLTSVQLELIKAVLFAITPALPRGSLTFP
;
A
#
# COMPACT_ATOMS: atom_id res chain seq x y z
N MET A 1 -3.61 38.86 4.70
CA MET A 1 -2.68 38.06 5.50
C MET A 1 -2.33 36.76 4.79
N GLU A 2 -3.32 35.93 4.45
CA GLU A 2 -3.13 34.65 3.73
C GLU A 2 -2.29 34.78 2.43
N GLY A 3 -2.61 35.75 1.56
CA GLY A 3 -1.83 35.96 0.33
C GLY A 3 -0.35 36.27 0.59
N ALA A 4 -0.05 37.08 1.60
CA ALA A 4 1.33 37.42 1.95
C ALA A 4 2.09 36.22 2.55
N LEU A 5 1.41 35.37 3.33
CA LEU A 5 1.98 34.13 3.84
C LEU A 5 2.31 33.17 2.69
N ILE A 6 1.37 32.97 1.76
CA ILE A 6 1.58 32.17 0.56
C ILE A 6 2.79 32.66 -0.22
N ASP A 7 2.83 33.96 -0.54
CA ASP A 7 3.91 34.49 -1.38
C ASP A 7 5.27 34.39 -0.66
N ARG A 8 5.30 34.53 0.67
CA ARG A 8 6.51 34.31 1.49
C ARG A 8 6.97 32.86 1.50
N VAL A 9 6.06 31.91 1.70
CA VAL A 9 6.38 30.46 1.67
C VAL A 9 6.86 30.03 0.29
N LEU A 10 6.20 30.49 -0.78
CA LEU A 10 6.62 30.16 -2.13
C LEU A 10 7.94 30.83 -2.52
N ALA A 11 8.28 31.99 -1.95
CA ALA A 11 9.58 32.63 -2.12
C ALA A 11 10.70 32.01 -1.27
N HIS A 12 10.40 31.03 -0.42
CA HIS A 12 11.39 30.41 0.46
C HIS A 12 12.51 29.71 -0.33
N PRO A 13 13.80 29.85 0.06
CA PRO A 13 14.91 29.26 -0.69
C PRO A 13 14.79 27.75 -0.92
N ALA A 14 14.29 27.00 0.06
CA ALA A 14 14.09 25.56 -0.07
C ALA A 14 13.06 25.20 -1.15
N VAL A 15 12.00 26.02 -1.29
CA VAL A 15 10.96 25.84 -2.31
C VAL A 15 11.50 26.22 -3.69
N GLN A 16 12.24 27.34 -3.77
CA GLN A 16 12.86 27.84 -5.00
C GLN A 16 13.98 26.92 -5.52
N ALA A 17 14.61 26.14 -4.65
CA ALA A 17 15.64 25.17 -5.02
C ALA A 17 15.09 23.94 -5.74
N ILE A 18 13.77 23.69 -5.67
CA ILE A 18 13.15 22.57 -6.38
C ILE A 18 12.96 22.96 -7.84
N ASP A 19 13.51 22.16 -8.76
CA ASP A 19 13.25 22.30 -10.19
C ASP A 19 11.78 21.94 -10.50
N VAL A 20 10.94 22.97 -10.50
CA VAL A 20 9.51 22.90 -10.81
C VAL A 20 9.21 23.23 -12.27
N SER A 21 10.23 23.29 -13.15
CA SER A 21 10.03 23.59 -14.58
C SER A 21 9.07 22.62 -15.28
N GLN A 22 9.02 21.38 -14.80
CA GLN A 22 8.10 20.35 -15.29
C GLN A 22 6.69 20.38 -14.65
N LEU A 23 6.45 21.25 -13.66
CA LEU A 23 5.17 21.40 -12.98
C LEU A 23 4.43 22.64 -13.48
N GLU A 24 3.67 22.47 -14.57
CA GLU A 24 2.69 23.47 -14.98
C GLU A 24 1.73 23.78 -13.83
N GLY A 25 1.56 25.07 -13.50
CA GLY A 25 0.71 25.51 -12.40
C GLY A 25 1.27 25.21 -11.00
N TRP A 26 2.59 25.04 -10.82
CA TRP A 26 3.18 24.78 -9.50
C TRP A 26 2.85 25.85 -8.45
N GLN A 27 2.63 27.09 -8.86
CA GLN A 27 2.22 28.16 -7.94
C GLN A 27 0.82 27.90 -7.39
N ASP A 28 -0.11 27.41 -8.21
CA ASP A 28 -1.45 27.03 -7.77
C ASP A 28 -1.40 25.82 -6.86
N LEU A 29 -0.53 24.85 -7.17
CA LEU A 29 -0.25 23.71 -6.30
C LEU A 29 0.27 24.16 -4.93
N GLY A 30 1.26 25.05 -4.92
CA GLY A 30 1.81 25.63 -3.69
C GLY A 30 0.77 26.41 -2.89
N ARG A 31 -0.09 27.20 -3.56
CA ARG A 31 -1.24 27.89 -2.94
C ARG A 31 -2.19 26.91 -2.27
N VAL A 32 -2.51 25.78 -2.93
CA VAL A 32 -3.37 24.74 -2.36
C VAL A 32 -2.73 24.13 -1.12
N PHE A 33 -1.43 23.83 -1.14
CA PHE A 33 -0.73 23.28 0.04
C PHE A 33 -0.70 24.26 1.20
N VAL A 34 -0.32 25.53 0.98
CA VAL A 34 -0.29 26.54 2.05
C VAL A 34 -1.68 26.75 2.65
N ARG A 35 -2.73 26.81 1.82
CA ARG A 35 -4.12 26.87 2.32
C ARG A 35 -4.46 25.65 3.14
N ALA A 36 -4.09 24.46 2.67
CA ALA A 36 -4.37 23.22 3.35
C ALA A 36 -3.62 23.09 4.69
N PHE A 37 -2.43 23.69 4.83
CA PHE A 37 -1.72 23.78 6.11
C PHE A 37 -2.33 24.82 7.07
N ASN A 38 -2.93 25.88 6.53
CA ASN A 38 -3.50 26.98 7.32
C ASN A 38 -4.96 26.72 7.75
N ASP A 39 -5.71 25.94 6.98
CA ASP A 39 -7.12 25.66 7.27
C ASP A 39 -7.28 24.56 8.33
N LYS A 40 -7.22 24.98 9.60
CA LYS A 40 -7.40 24.12 10.77
C LYS A 40 -8.79 23.47 10.87
N GLY A 41 -9.78 23.96 10.12
CA GLY A 41 -11.15 23.46 10.16
C GLY A 41 -11.48 22.46 9.04
N GLN A 42 -10.78 22.54 7.91
CA GLN A 42 -11.07 21.71 6.75
C GLN A 42 -10.29 20.39 6.78
N ARG A 43 -10.96 19.30 7.17
CA ARG A 43 -10.38 17.95 7.21
C ARG A 43 -9.92 17.43 5.84
N TYR A 44 -10.57 17.86 4.75
CA TYR A 44 -10.27 17.41 3.38
C TYR A 44 -9.96 18.60 2.46
N PRO A 45 -8.78 19.22 2.59
CA PRO A 45 -8.48 20.47 1.90
C PRO A 45 -8.05 20.29 0.44
N ILE A 46 -7.70 19.07 0.02
CA ILE A 46 -7.15 18.83 -1.32
C ILE A 46 -8.22 18.26 -2.24
N ASP A 47 -8.50 18.94 -3.36
CA ASP A 47 -9.34 18.42 -4.43
C ASP A 47 -8.56 17.37 -5.25
N PHE A 48 -9.10 16.15 -5.30
CA PHE A 48 -8.49 15.05 -6.02
C PHE A 48 -8.38 15.33 -7.51
N ASP A 49 -9.31 16.08 -8.09
CA ASP A 49 -9.31 16.37 -9.52
C ASP A 49 -8.11 17.22 -9.94
N ASN A 50 -7.56 18.00 -9.01
CA ASN A 50 -6.29 18.67 -9.20
C ASN A 50 -5.11 17.74 -8.87
N ALA A 51 -5.23 16.96 -7.78
CA ALA A 51 -4.16 16.07 -7.31
C ALA A 51 -3.68 15.08 -8.36
N TYR A 52 -4.59 14.39 -9.06
CA TYR A 52 -4.17 13.39 -10.04
C TYR A 52 -3.52 14.00 -11.28
N VAL A 53 -3.90 15.23 -11.65
CA VAL A 53 -3.32 15.97 -12.78
C VAL A 53 -1.90 16.41 -12.43
N TRP A 54 -1.69 16.93 -11.22
CA TRP A 54 -0.34 17.29 -10.76
C TRP A 54 0.61 16.10 -10.76
N LEU A 55 0.10 14.94 -10.36
CA LEU A 55 0.81 13.66 -10.33
C LEU A 55 0.82 12.94 -11.70
N GLN A 56 0.32 13.59 -12.76
CA GLN A 56 0.36 13.09 -14.15
C GLN A 56 -0.30 11.72 -14.38
N TYR A 57 -1.32 11.37 -13.60
CA TYR A 57 -2.12 10.20 -13.93
C TYR A 57 -2.88 10.46 -15.24
N GLY A 58 -2.63 9.64 -16.26
CA GLY A 58 -3.24 9.84 -17.58
C GLY A 58 -4.76 9.71 -17.61
N ARG A 59 -5.38 9.08 -16.59
CA ARG A 59 -6.84 8.97 -16.45
C ARG A 59 -7.25 9.04 -14.98
N LYS A 60 -8.34 9.78 -14.70
CA LYS A 60 -8.96 9.88 -13.38
C LYS A 60 -9.30 8.50 -12.79
N ASP A 61 -9.79 7.55 -13.60
CA ASP A 61 -10.10 6.19 -13.14
C ASP A 61 -8.87 5.41 -12.64
N SER A 62 -7.71 5.62 -13.29
CA SER A 62 -6.45 4.99 -12.87
C SER A 62 -5.99 5.55 -11.55
N ALA A 63 -6.08 6.86 -11.40
CA ALA A 63 -5.78 7.57 -10.17
C ALA A 63 -6.71 7.14 -9.03
N LEU A 64 -8.02 7.05 -9.29
CA LEU A 64 -9.02 6.62 -8.29
C LEU A 64 -8.78 5.18 -7.85
N ARG A 65 -8.37 4.30 -8.77
CA ARG A 65 -7.99 2.93 -8.42
C ARG A 65 -6.78 2.91 -7.50
N ALA A 66 -5.76 3.73 -7.78
CA ALA A 66 -4.58 3.85 -6.93
C ALA A 66 -4.91 4.44 -5.54
N LEU A 67 -5.80 5.44 -5.49
CA LEU A 67 -6.34 6.02 -4.25
C LEU A 67 -7.07 4.96 -3.42
N LYS A 68 -8.12 4.34 -4.00
CA LYS A 68 -9.00 3.37 -3.33
C LYS A 68 -8.30 2.07 -2.91
N CYS A 69 -7.14 1.76 -3.50
CA CYS A 69 -6.43 0.51 -3.21
C CYS A 69 -5.91 0.45 -1.76
N ARG A 70 -5.57 1.57 -1.11
CA ARG A 70 -5.12 1.55 0.30
C ARG A 70 -5.57 2.73 1.17
N LEU A 71 -6.36 3.66 0.64
CA LEU A 71 -6.90 4.76 1.42
C LEU A 71 -8.38 4.47 1.68
N GLY A 72 -8.84 4.73 2.90
CA GLY A 72 -10.20 4.53 3.36
C GLY A 72 -11.07 5.76 3.09
N GLU A 73 -12.27 5.53 2.55
CA GLU A 73 -13.30 6.57 2.50
C GLU A 73 -13.68 6.99 3.93
N VAL A 74 -14.02 8.27 4.15
CA VAL A 74 -14.31 8.91 5.45
C VAL A 74 -13.08 9.08 6.36
N THR A 75 -12.02 8.30 6.19
CA THR A 75 -10.78 8.50 6.97
C THR A 75 -9.81 9.38 6.22
N ASP A 76 -9.49 8.99 4.98
CA ASP A 76 -8.43 9.55 4.15
C ASP A 76 -8.98 10.45 3.05
N TYR A 77 -10.17 10.16 2.56
CA TYR A 77 -10.85 10.98 1.57
C TYR A 77 -12.37 10.91 1.76
N ILE A 78 -13.08 11.91 1.27
CA ILE A 78 -14.54 11.90 1.17
C ILE A 78 -14.98 12.00 -0.29
N ILE A 79 -16.16 11.46 -0.57
CA ILE A 79 -16.82 11.57 -1.86
C ILE A 79 -18.00 12.51 -1.72
N ILE A 80 -18.01 13.59 -2.49
CA ILE A 80 -19.19 14.43 -2.66
C ILE A 80 -19.87 13.97 -3.95
N LEU A 81 -20.93 13.19 -3.79
CA LEU A 81 -21.74 12.71 -4.91
C LEU A 81 -22.31 13.90 -5.67
N GLY A 82 -22.18 13.87 -7.00
CA GLY A 82 -22.80 14.85 -7.86
C GLY A 82 -24.32 14.77 -7.73
N LYS A 83 -24.92 15.61 -6.88
CA LYS A 83 -26.39 15.74 -6.86
C LYS A 83 -26.82 16.17 -8.26
N ASN A 84 -27.76 15.45 -8.86
CA ASN A 84 -28.47 15.90 -10.05
C ASN A 84 -29.10 17.24 -9.71
N GLN A 85 -28.41 18.34 -9.99
CA GLN A 85 -29.04 19.63 -9.95
C GLN A 85 -30.19 19.55 -10.95
N GLU A 86 -31.41 19.84 -10.48
CA GLU A 86 -32.65 19.85 -11.28
C GLU A 86 -32.64 20.95 -12.35
N SER A 87 -31.46 21.36 -12.84
CA SER A 87 -31.33 22.22 -14.00
C SER A 87 -31.87 21.47 -15.21
N LYS A 88 -33.02 21.92 -15.70
CA LYS A 88 -33.81 21.44 -16.86
C LYS A 88 -33.09 21.42 -18.21
N SER A 89 -31.76 21.32 -18.25
CA SER A 89 -31.06 21.06 -19.51
C SER A 89 -31.17 19.57 -19.81
N GLU A 90 -32.09 19.20 -20.69
CA GLU A 90 -32.46 17.82 -21.05
C GLU A 90 -31.30 16.95 -21.61
N ASN A 91 -30.09 17.50 -21.78
CA ASN A 91 -28.96 16.83 -22.42
C ASN A 91 -27.65 16.76 -21.61
N ARG A 92 -27.64 17.06 -20.30
CA ARG A 92 -26.42 16.89 -19.48
C ARG A 92 -26.50 15.61 -18.66
N GLY A 93 -25.52 14.73 -18.84
CA GLY A 93 -25.35 13.53 -18.01
C GLY A 93 -25.16 13.86 -16.52
N PRO A 94 -25.22 12.86 -15.63
CA PRO A 94 -25.02 13.04 -14.20
C PRO A 94 -23.71 13.78 -13.91
N ALA A 95 -23.73 14.71 -12.96
CA ALA A 95 -22.52 15.41 -12.55
C ALA A 95 -21.51 14.39 -11.97
N PRO A 96 -20.23 14.46 -12.35
CA PRO A 96 -19.24 13.51 -11.87
C PRO A 96 -18.99 13.70 -10.36
N ASP A 97 -18.71 12.60 -9.67
CA ASP A 97 -18.34 12.61 -8.26
C ASP A 97 -17.04 13.38 -8.03
N LYS A 98 -17.02 14.17 -6.96
CA LYS A 98 -15.83 14.89 -6.48
C LYS A 98 -15.24 14.18 -5.28
N TYR A 99 -13.91 14.13 -5.24
CA TYR A 99 -13.16 13.47 -4.18
C TYR A 99 -12.27 14.51 -3.51
N TYR A 100 -12.27 14.53 -2.17
CA TYR A 100 -11.42 15.43 -1.39
C TYR A 100 -10.57 14.62 -0.44
N LEU A 101 -9.27 14.89 -0.41
CA LEU A 101 -8.29 14.16 0.39
C LEU A 101 -7.90 14.95 1.63
N THR A 102 -7.56 14.21 2.70
CA THR A 102 -6.72 14.76 3.78
C THR A 102 -5.31 15.03 3.26
N MET A 103 -4.54 15.81 4.02
CA MET A 103 -3.12 16.05 3.70
C MET A 103 -2.31 14.76 3.68
N GLU A 104 -2.56 13.88 4.66
CA GLU A 104 -1.88 12.60 4.77
C GLU A 104 -2.22 11.67 3.59
N ALA A 105 -3.50 11.65 3.20
CA ALA A 105 -3.95 10.87 2.05
C ALA A 105 -3.33 11.36 0.75
N PHE A 106 -3.21 12.67 0.55
CA PHE A 106 -2.49 13.22 -0.60
C PHE A 106 -1.01 12.84 -0.58
N PHE A 107 -0.34 12.96 0.56
CA PHE A 107 1.07 12.60 0.71
C PHE A 107 1.30 11.12 0.36
N MET A 108 0.49 10.22 0.92
CA MET A 108 0.52 8.78 0.63
C MET A 108 0.19 8.47 -0.83
N PHE A 109 -0.72 9.23 -1.43
CA PHE A 109 -1.06 9.11 -2.84
C PHE A 109 0.09 9.57 -3.76
N ALA A 110 0.75 10.68 -3.42
CA ALA A 110 1.91 11.20 -4.14
C ALA A 110 3.12 10.27 -4.04
N LEU A 111 3.34 9.61 -2.89
CA LEU A 111 4.38 8.57 -2.69
C LEU A 111 4.26 7.41 -3.67
N ARG A 112 3.07 7.15 -4.20
CA ARG A 112 2.83 6.06 -5.17
C ARG A 112 2.82 6.50 -6.61
N ALA A 113 2.75 7.80 -6.87
CA ALA A 113 2.88 8.30 -8.22
C ALA A 113 4.29 7.95 -8.72
N SER A 114 4.36 6.97 -9.61
CA SER A 114 5.61 6.57 -10.26
C SER A 114 6.02 7.61 -11.29
N GLY A 115 7.33 7.84 -11.40
CA GLY A 115 7.92 8.71 -12.41
C GLY A 115 8.44 10.03 -11.86
N GLU A 116 9.27 10.69 -12.66
CA GLU A 116 10.02 11.89 -12.29
C GLU A 116 9.13 13.02 -11.75
N ARG A 117 7.95 13.22 -12.34
CA ARG A 117 7.03 14.25 -11.87
C ARG A 117 6.44 13.95 -10.49
N GLY A 118 6.14 12.68 -10.20
CA GLY A 118 5.73 12.27 -8.85
C GLY A 118 6.81 12.63 -7.83
N ASP A 119 8.08 12.37 -8.17
CA ASP A 119 9.23 12.72 -7.33
C ASP A 119 9.37 14.23 -7.13
N ILE A 120 9.17 15.03 -8.19
CA ILE A 120 9.19 16.51 -8.11
C ILE A 120 8.05 17.01 -7.23
N VAL A 121 6.81 16.55 -7.42
CA VAL A 121 5.65 16.96 -6.60
C VAL A 121 5.89 16.64 -5.12
N ARG A 122 6.51 15.50 -4.81
CA ARG A 122 6.84 15.13 -3.42
C ARG A 122 7.89 16.03 -2.80
N ARG A 123 9.00 16.27 -3.51
CA ARG A 123 10.05 17.20 -3.04
C ARG A 123 9.49 18.60 -2.85
N PHE A 124 8.66 19.05 -3.80
CA PHE A 124 7.97 20.34 -3.73
C PHE A 124 7.02 20.41 -2.53
N PHE A 125 6.18 19.39 -2.29
CA PHE A 125 5.28 19.33 -1.13
C PHE A 125 6.05 19.42 0.19
N ILE A 126 7.15 18.65 0.34
CA ILE A 126 8.00 18.66 1.54
C ILE A 126 8.59 20.05 1.75
N ALA A 127 9.19 20.64 0.70
CA ALA A 127 9.79 21.96 0.77
C ALA A 127 8.78 23.06 1.12
N VAL A 128 7.57 23.03 0.54
CA VAL A 128 6.51 24.01 0.86
C VAL A 128 6.03 23.84 2.30
N ARG A 129 5.94 22.60 2.78
CA ARG A 129 5.55 22.31 4.17
C ARG A 129 6.58 22.83 5.18
N GLU A 130 7.85 22.54 4.95
CA GLU A 130 8.95 23.02 5.80
C GLU A 130 9.00 24.54 5.83
N ALA A 131 8.99 25.17 4.65
CA ALA A 131 8.95 26.62 4.51
C ALA A 131 7.73 27.27 5.19
N TYR A 132 6.57 26.60 5.16
CA TYR A 132 5.38 27.06 5.85
C TYR A 132 5.59 27.10 7.37
N PHE A 133 6.07 26.02 7.97
CA PHE A 133 6.27 25.97 9.42
C PHE A 133 7.37 26.90 9.89
N GLU A 134 8.48 27.03 9.14
CA GLU A 134 9.52 28.03 9.43
C GLU A 134 8.95 29.45 9.37
N THR A 135 8.15 29.77 8.34
CA THR A 135 7.54 31.10 8.22
C THR A 135 6.55 31.39 9.36
N ILE A 136 5.76 30.41 9.80
CA ILE A 136 4.87 30.57 10.95
C ILE A 136 5.68 30.78 12.23
N GLN A 137 6.73 30.00 12.46
CA GLN A 137 7.62 30.14 13.61
C GLN A 137 8.27 31.53 13.66
N GLU A 138 8.78 32.03 12.54
CA GLU A 138 9.35 33.39 12.44
C GLU A 138 8.30 34.49 12.73
N LEU A 139 7.05 34.28 12.34
CA LEU A 139 5.96 35.21 12.64
C LEU A 139 5.60 35.19 14.14
N GLU A 140 5.63 34.02 14.78
CA GLU A 140 5.36 33.86 16.22
C GLU A 140 6.51 34.42 17.10
N ASP A 141 7.75 34.28 16.65
CA ASP A 141 8.93 34.76 17.38
C ASP A 141 9.11 36.28 17.31
N ASN A 142 8.45 36.94 16.36
CA ASN A 142 8.44 38.39 16.30
C ASN A 142 7.57 38.95 17.45
N PRO A 143 8.17 39.64 18.44
CA PRO A 143 7.47 40.10 19.65
C PRO A 143 6.39 41.17 19.35
N ASN A 144 6.38 41.73 18.13
CA ASN A 144 5.36 42.67 17.68
C ASN A 144 4.17 41.97 17.01
N THR A 145 4.18 40.64 16.84
CA THR A 145 3.08 39.89 16.25
C THR A 145 2.09 39.47 17.35
N PRO A 146 0.82 39.93 17.32
CA PRO A 146 -0.14 39.69 18.39
C PRO A 146 -0.72 38.26 18.47
N ALA A 147 -0.08 37.25 17.90
CA ALA A 147 -0.59 35.88 17.83
C ALA A 147 0.45 34.88 18.37
N ARG A 148 0.32 34.50 19.65
CA ARG A 148 1.29 33.66 20.35
C ARG A 148 0.74 32.32 20.81
N VAL A 149 -0.08 31.69 19.97
CA VAL A 149 -0.67 30.38 20.26
C VAL A 149 -0.83 29.63 18.93
N THR A 150 0.06 28.70 18.56
CA THR A 150 -0.27 27.33 18.08
C THR A 150 0.86 26.61 17.30
N LEU A 151 1.80 25.95 18.00
CA LEU A 151 2.69 24.96 17.33
C LEU A 151 2.90 23.62 18.07
N ASP A 152 2.62 23.52 19.37
CA ASP A 152 2.95 22.34 20.20
C ASP A 152 2.21 21.03 19.83
N ARG A 153 1.23 21.06 18.90
CA ARG A 153 0.44 19.89 18.48
C ARG A 153 0.85 19.27 17.13
N HIS A 154 1.69 19.92 16.33
CA HIS A 154 2.06 19.40 15.00
C HIS A 154 3.48 18.85 14.94
N GLU A 155 4.42 19.42 15.70
CA GLU A 155 5.83 18.98 15.72
C GLU A 155 5.97 17.51 16.16
N LYS A 156 5.24 17.10 17.20
CA LYS A 156 5.29 15.71 17.73
C LYS A 156 4.62 14.65 16.85
N PHE A 157 3.71 15.04 15.96
CA PHE A 157 2.97 14.10 15.11
C PHE A 157 3.68 13.87 13.77
N VAL A 158 4.32 14.90 13.22
CA VAL A 158 4.96 14.88 11.91
C VAL A 158 6.32 14.16 11.94
N ASP A 159 7.12 14.32 13.00
CA ASP A 159 8.43 13.65 13.08
C ASP A 159 8.33 12.13 13.25
N GLY A 160 7.27 11.64 13.92
CA GLY A 160 7.07 10.20 14.12
C GLY A 160 6.75 9.44 12.84
N GLN A 161 5.73 9.89 12.08
CA GLN A 161 5.24 9.16 10.90
C GLN A 161 6.11 9.35 9.64
N LEU A 162 6.73 10.53 9.48
CA LEU A 162 7.60 10.79 8.32
C LEU A 162 8.90 9.98 8.39
N MET A 163 9.45 9.83 9.60
CA MET A 163 10.61 8.98 9.84
C MET A 163 10.29 7.50 9.58
N GLU A 164 9.04 7.08 9.77
CA GLU A 164 8.58 5.70 9.58
C GLU A 164 8.32 5.35 8.10
N LEU A 165 7.73 6.25 7.32
CA LEU A 165 7.53 6.06 5.88
C LEU A 165 8.84 6.21 5.07
N GLY A 166 9.72 7.13 5.48
CA GLY A 166 11.09 7.20 4.95
C GLY A 166 11.89 5.92 5.23
N LYS A 167 11.65 5.24 6.38
CA LYS A 167 12.25 3.95 6.69
C LYS A 167 11.81 2.84 5.72
N GLU A 168 10.60 2.82 5.18
CA GLU A 168 10.16 1.74 4.28
C GLU A 168 10.81 1.80 2.89
N CYS A 169 10.88 2.99 2.26
CA CYS A 169 11.66 3.14 1.02
C CYS A 169 13.17 2.95 1.27
N SER A 170 13.66 3.39 2.43
CA SER A 170 15.03 3.10 2.87
C SER A 170 15.27 1.60 3.06
N LYS A 171 14.30 0.81 3.54
CA LYS A 171 14.46 -0.64 3.76
C LYS A 171 14.81 -1.37 2.47
N ALA A 172 14.11 -1.13 1.36
CA ALA A 172 14.42 -1.81 0.09
C ALA A 172 15.80 -1.44 -0.45
N ILE A 173 16.16 -0.15 -0.42
CA ILE A 173 17.49 0.36 -0.80
C ILE A 173 18.57 -0.23 0.12
N ARG A 174 18.28 -0.38 1.41
CA ARG A 174 19.17 -0.99 2.41
C ARG A 174 19.37 -2.47 2.17
N VAL A 175 18.34 -3.22 1.77
CA VAL A 175 18.47 -4.67 1.53
C VAL A 175 19.36 -4.93 0.30
N GLU A 176 19.18 -4.19 -0.79
CA GLU A 176 20.06 -4.30 -1.98
C GLU A 176 21.52 -3.99 -1.62
N ALA A 177 21.75 -2.89 -0.88
CA ALA A 177 23.09 -2.54 -0.38
C ALA A 177 23.68 -3.61 0.56
N GLN A 178 22.89 -4.19 1.46
CA GLN A 178 23.33 -5.26 2.36
C GLN A 178 23.72 -6.53 1.59
N VAL A 179 22.93 -6.92 0.59
CA VAL A 179 23.26 -8.07 -0.27
C VAL A 179 24.53 -7.79 -1.06
N ARG A 180 24.66 -6.59 -1.65
CA ARG A 180 25.86 -6.14 -2.36
C ARG A 180 27.09 -6.22 -1.46
N ASP A 181 27.04 -5.64 -0.28
CA ASP A 181 28.20 -5.59 0.63
C ASP A 181 28.55 -6.98 1.18
N ARG A 182 27.55 -7.82 1.48
CA ARG A 182 27.74 -9.22 1.87
C ARG A 182 28.33 -10.06 0.74
N LEU A 183 27.93 -9.82 -0.51
CA LEU A 183 28.48 -10.53 -1.66
C LEU A 183 29.90 -10.06 -1.96
N ALA A 184 30.16 -8.75 -1.90
CA ALA A 184 31.47 -8.15 -2.13
C ALA A 184 32.50 -8.65 -1.11
N SER A 185 32.13 -8.79 0.17
CA SER A 185 33.04 -9.32 1.20
C SER A 185 33.47 -10.78 0.98
N LYS A 186 32.72 -11.54 0.17
CA LYS A 186 33.05 -12.92 -0.21
C LYS A 186 33.93 -13.00 -1.47
N LEU A 187 34.14 -11.89 -2.17
CA LEU A 187 34.83 -11.82 -3.45
C LEU A 187 36.18 -11.11 -3.28
N VAL A 188 37.28 -11.80 -3.62
CA VAL A 188 38.63 -11.24 -3.50
C VAL A 188 38.79 -10.06 -4.48
N GLY A 189 39.28 -8.93 -3.97
CA GLY A 189 39.51 -7.72 -4.77
C GLY A 189 38.24 -6.96 -5.18
N ALA A 190 37.08 -7.29 -4.60
CA ALA A 190 35.83 -6.61 -4.92
C ALA A 190 35.85 -5.14 -4.51
N ARG A 191 35.39 -4.27 -5.40
CA ARG A 191 35.06 -2.86 -5.15
C ARG A 191 33.58 -2.65 -5.39
N THR A 192 32.93 -1.88 -4.53
CA THR A 192 31.49 -1.57 -4.66
C THR A 192 31.27 -0.17 -5.24
N GLU A 193 30.11 0.04 -5.87
CA GLU A 193 29.66 1.35 -6.39
C GLU A 193 30.68 2.02 -7.33
N VAL A 194 31.25 1.25 -8.25
CA VAL A 194 32.31 1.73 -9.15
C VAL A 194 31.71 2.50 -10.31
N ARG A 195 32.04 3.78 -10.43
CA ARG A 195 31.62 4.62 -11.56
C ARG A 195 32.30 4.19 -12.86
N CYS A 196 31.52 4.10 -13.93
CA CYS A 196 31.97 3.87 -15.30
C CYS A 196 31.28 4.86 -16.26
N GLU A 197 31.49 4.70 -17.57
CA GLU A 197 30.88 5.55 -18.60
C GLU A 197 29.35 5.41 -18.63
N TYR A 198 28.84 4.20 -18.36
CA TYR A 198 27.42 3.86 -18.49
C TYR A 198 26.64 3.86 -17.17
N GLY A 199 27.26 4.22 -16.05
CA GLY A 199 26.60 4.27 -14.74
C GLY A 199 27.50 3.85 -13.57
N MET A 200 26.88 3.27 -12.55
CA MET A 200 27.52 2.85 -11.30
C MET A 200 27.35 1.34 -11.14
N ILE A 201 28.47 0.62 -11.09
CA ILE A 201 28.51 -0.84 -10.98
C ILE A 201 28.41 -1.22 -9.51
N ASP A 202 27.46 -2.09 -9.16
CA ASP A 202 27.28 -2.52 -7.77
C ASP A 202 28.53 -3.21 -7.21
N ILE A 203 29.10 -4.18 -7.94
CA ILE A 203 30.35 -4.86 -7.56
C ILE A 203 31.24 -5.09 -8.79
N LEU A 204 32.50 -4.69 -8.68
CA LEU A 204 33.54 -4.93 -9.68
C LEU A 204 34.70 -5.71 -9.05
N THR A 205 35.00 -6.89 -9.59
CA THR A 205 36.19 -7.69 -9.25
C THR A 205 37.10 -7.77 -10.47
N ASP A 206 38.33 -8.27 -10.33
CA ASP A 206 39.26 -8.43 -11.45
C ASP A 206 38.72 -9.33 -12.58
N THR A 207 37.73 -10.17 -12.31
CA THR A 207 37.18 -11.14 -13.26
C THR A 207 35.69 -10.98 -13.55
N GLU A 208 34.93 -10.27 -12.72
CA GLU A 208 33.48 -10.13 -12.85
C GLU A 208 33.00 -8.67 -12.75
N VAL A 209 31.93 -8.36 -13.49
CA VAL A 209 31.10 -7.15 -13.33
C VAL A 209 29.73 -7.63 -12.86
N ILE A 210 29.30 -7.20 -11.67
CA ILE A 210 28.12 -7.74 -11.00
C ILE A 210 27.10 -6.65 -10.71
N GLU A 211 25.86 -6.84 -11.16
CA GLU A 211 24.67 -6.08 -10.72
C GLU A 211 23.84 -6.93 -9.75
N VAL A 212 23.45 -6.36 -8.63
CA VAL A 212 22.69 -6.97 -7.55
C VAL A 212 21.26 -6.46 -7.59
N LYS A 213 20.25 -7.34 -7.69
CA LYS A 213 18.84 -6.91 -7.76
C LYS A 213 17.89 -7.88 -7.09
N VAL A 214 16.75 -7.36 -6.64
CA VAL A 214 15.61 -8.22 -6.30
C VAL A 214 15.14 -8.98 -7.54
N TYR A 215 14.80 -10.27 -7.40
CA TYR A 215 14.61 -11.20 -8.51
C TYR A 215 13.60 -10.72 -9.57
N HIS A 216 12.49 -10.08 -9.18
CA HIS A 216 11.48 -9.60 -10.11
C HIS A 216 11.94 -8.43 -10.98
N LYS A 217 13.10 -7.82 -10.67
CA LYS A 217 13.77 -6.77 -11.46
C LYS A 217 14.94 -7.30 -12.31
N TRP A 218 15.03 -8.62 -12.54
CA TRP A 218 16.12 -9.22 -13.30
C TRP A 218 16.35 -8.63 -14.70
N LYS A 219 15.28 -8.17 -15.39
CA LYS A 219 15.39 -7.53 -16.71
C LYS A 219 16.13 -6.18 -16.64
N HIS A 220 15.89 -5.42 -15.57
CA HIS A 220 16.61 -4.17 -15.31
C HIS A 220 18.08 -4.46 -15.08
N ALA A 221 18.38 -5.45 -14.23
CA ALA A 221 19.74 -5.86 -13.93
C ALA A 221 20.49 -6.35 -15.18
N LEU A 222 19.81 -7.10 -16.05
CA LEU A 222 20.36 -7.55 -17.33
C LEU A 222 20.76 -6.37 -18.24
N GLY A 223 19.90 -5.37 -18.37
CA GLY A 223 20.20 -4.18 -19.18
C GLY A 223 21.39 -3.37 -18.65
N GLN A 224 21.48 -3.21 -17.33
CA GLN A 224 22.61 -2.54 -16.67
C GLN A 224 23.91 -3.32 -16.87
N CYS A 225 23.93 -4.62 -16.57
CA CYS A 225 25.12 -5.47 -16.77
C CYS A 225 25.63 -5.46 -18.22
N LEU A 226 24.73 -5.50 -19.20
CA LEU A 226 25.12 -5.43 -20.62
C LEU A 226 25.78 -4.10 -20.96
N SER A 227 25.27 -3.00 -20.40
CA SER A 227 25.85 -1.67 -20.60
C SER A 227 27.24 -1.58 -19.94
N TYR A 228 27.39 -2.10 -18.72
CA TYR A 228 28.67 -2.10 -18.00
C TYR A 228 29.73 -2.98 -18.67
N GLY A 229 29.31 -4.10 -19.29
CA GLY A 229 30.20 -4.97 -20.05
C GLY A 229 30.92 -4.26 -21.20
N LEU A 230 30.40 -3.14 -21.70
CA LEU A 230 31.06 -2.33 -22.73
C LEU A 230 32.31 -1.61 -22.19
N SER A 231 32.32 -1.19 -20.92
CA SER A 231 33.50 -0.59 -20.27
C SER A 231 34.51 -1.63 -19.76
N PHE A 232 34.10 -2.90 -19.65
CA PHE A 232 34.87 -3.99 -19.04
C PHE A 232 34.73 -5.29 -19.86
N SER A 233 35.10 -5.21 -21.14
CA SER A 233 34.91 -6.31 -22.10
C SER A 233 35.71 -7.58 -21.80
N ASP A 234 36.73 -7.47 -20.95
CA ASP A 234 37.59 -8.57 -20.49
C ASP A 234 37.02 -9.33 -19.28
N ARG A 235 35.89 -8.86 -18.70
CA ARG A 235 35.31 -9.42 -17.48
C ARG A 235 34.00 -10.15 -17.77
N GLN A 236 33.73 -11.19 -16.97
CA GLN A 236 32.47 -11.91 -17.02
C GLN A 236 31.35 -11.07 -16.40
N ILE A 237 30.34 -10.72 -17.19
CA ILE A 237 29.13 -10.05 -16.68
C ILE A 237 28.23 -11.04 -15.94
N ARG A 238 27.71 -10.60 -14.79
CA ARG A 238 26.91 -11.43 -13.88
C ARG A 238 25.78 -10.61 -13.25
N ILE A 239 24.57 -11.16 -13.23
CA ILE A 239 23.49 -10.66 -12.36
C ILE A 239 23.40 -11.52 -11.09
N HIS A 240 23.38 -10.88 -9.93
CA HIS A 240 23.14 -11.50 -8.64
C HIS A 240 21.75 -11.15 -8.13
N LEU A 241 20.82 -12.08 -8.29
CA LEU A 241 19.45 -11.91 -7.85
C LEU A 241 19.29 -12.33 -6.39
N PHE A 242 18.41 -11.64 -5.67
CA PHE A 242 17.98 -12.06 -4.34
C PHE A 242 16.45 -12.04 -4.20
N ALA A 243 15.92 -12.85 -3.30
CA ALA A 243 14.50 -12.85 -2.96
C ALA A 243 14.30 -12.99 -1.46
N ASN A 244 13.26 -12.32 -0.94
CA ASN A 244 12.80 -12.51 0.43
C ASN A 244 12.30 -13.93 0.65
N PHE A 245 12.19 -14.34 1.91
CA PHE A 245 11.70 -15.66 2.28
C PHE A 245 10.31 -15.95 1.67
N SER A 246 9.40 -14.97 1.67
CA SER A 246 8.05 -15.07 1.11
C SER A 246 8.04 -15.27 -0.40
N ASP A 247 9.02 -14.71 -1.11
CA ASP A 247 9.02 -14.65 -2.58
C ASP A 247 9.92 -15.73 -3.19
N TRP A 248 10.56 -16.55 -2.35
CA TRP A 248 11.57 -17.52 -2.76
C TRP A 248 11.04 -18.57 -3.75
N ASP A 249 9.82 -19.05 -3.52
CA ASP A 249 9.20 -20.06 -4.38
C ASP A 249 8.91 -19.50 -5.78
N ASP A 250 8.42 -18.26 -5.86
CA ASP A 250 8.17 -17.60 -7.13
C ASP A 250 9.48 -17.27 -7.86
N ALA A 251 10.52 -16.88 -7.13
CA ALA A 251 11.86 -16.71 -7.69
C ALA A 251 12.40 -18.02 -8.28
N ASN A 252 12.22 -19.15 -7.60
CA ASN A 252 12.65 -20.46 -8.10
C ASN A 252 11.84 -20.91 -9.32
N LYS A 253 10.52 -20.69 -9.34
CA LYS A 253 9.70 -20.97 -10.52
C LYS A 253 10.19 -20.21 -11.76
N GLN A 254 10.60 -18.96 -11.59
CA GLN A 254 11.09 -18.11 -12.70
C GLN A 254 12.56 -18.38 -13.07
N ARG A 255 13.34 -19.00 -12.18
CA ARG A 255 14.80 -19.19 -12.34
C ARG A 255 15.19 -19.83 -13.66
N GLY A 256 14.46 -20.84 -14.12
CA GLY A 256 14.75 -21.53 -15.39
C GLY A 256 14.68 -20.58 -16.59
N ALA A 257 13.59 -19.80 -16.69
CA ALA A 257 13.42 -18.82 -17.77
C ALA A 257 14.45 -17.70 -17.69
N ILE A 258 14.79 -17.23 -16.49
CA ILE A 258 15.82 -16.18 -16.29
C ILE A 258 17.19 -16.68 -16.77
N LEU A 259 17.59 -17.90 -16.37
CA LEU A 259 18.85 -18.53 -16.80
C LEU A 259 18.90 -18.73 -18.32
N GLU A 260 17.83 -19.23 -18.91
CA GLU A 260 17.75 -19.45 -20.36
C GLU A 260 17.92 -18.13 -21.13
N ILE A 261 17.26 -17.05 -20.68
CA ILE A 261 17.35 -15.75 -21.35
C ILE A 261 18.74 -15.12 -21.14
N CYS A 262 19.26 -15.09 -19.92
CA CYS A 262 20.55 -14.45 -19.63
C CYS A 262 21.72 -15.19 -20.30
N SER A 263 21.65 -16.51 -20.43
CA SER A 263 22.69 -17.29 -21.11
C SER A 263 22.81 -16.96 -22.60
N LYS A 264 21.71 -16.58 -23.27
CA LYS A 264 21.74 -16.09 -24.67
C LYS A 264 22.56 -14.80 -24.84
N PHE A 265 22.78 -14.06 -23.76
CA PHE A 265 23.60 -12.85 -23.74
C PHE A 265 24.97 -13.07 -23.09
N GLY A 266 25.35 -14.31 -22.77
CA GLY A 266 26.60 -14.61 -22.05
C GLY A 266 26.62 -14.08 -20.61
N VAL A 267 25.46 -13.81 -20.01
CA VAL A 267 25.34 -13.26 -18.65
C VAL A 267 25.15 -14.39 -17.65
N LYS A 268 26.06 -14.46 -16.67
CA LYS A 268 25.97 -15.42 -15.55
C LYS A 268 24.88 -14.97 -14.57
N VAL A 269 24.06 -15.89 -14.10
CA VAL A 269 23.01 -15.60 -13.10
C VAL A 269 23.29 -16.38 -11.83
N THR A 270 23.24 -15.69 -10.69
CA THR A 270 23.19 -16.33 -9.37
C THR A 270 21.97 -15.85 -8.61
N LEU A 271 21.40 -16.71 -7.76
CA LEU A 271 20.22 -16.41 -6.97
C LEU A 271 20.50 -16.75 -5.50
N GLU A 272 20.34 -15.80 -4.59
CA GLU A 272 20.49 -15.97 -3.14
C GLU A 272 19.12 -15.83 -2.44
N ARG A 273 18.84 -16.75 -1.52
CA ARG A 273 17.71 -16.60 -0.60
C ARG A 273 18.14 -15.66 0.51
N LEU A 274 17.38 -14.61 0.76
CA LEU A 274 17.55 -13.88 2.00
C LEU A 274 17.08 -14.79 3.13
N GLU A 275 18.04 -15.25 3.93
CA GLU A 275 17.72 -15.89 5.18
C GLU A 275 16.86 -14.92 6.00
N ALA A 276 15.76 -15.43 6.55
CA ALA A 276 15.10 -14.71 7.63
C ALA A 276 16.18 -14.45 8.68
N ALA A 277 16.24 -13.24 9.21
CA ALA A 277 17.15 -12.94 10.31
C ALA A 277 17.05 -14.10 11.32
N PRO A 278 18.17 -14.77 11.66
CA PRO A 278 18.12 -16.04 12.35
C PRO A 278 17.24 -15.91 13.58
N SER A 279 16.20 -16.75 13.68
CA SER A 279 15.37 -16.78 14.87
C SER A 279 16.25 -17.13 16.07
N VAL A 280 16.06 -16.45 17.21
CA VAL A 280 16.86 -16.63 18.44
C VAL A 280 16.95 -18.09 18.87
N SER A 281 15.95 -18.91 18.55
CA SER A 281 15.93 -20.36 18.78
C SER A 281 17.07 -21.12 18.05
N THR A 282 17.45 -20.70 16.84
CA THR A 282 18.55 -21.30 16.07
C THR A 282 19.91 -20.85 16.59
N LEU A 283 20.03 -19.61 17.05
CA LEU A 283 21.25 -19.10 17.70
C LEU A 283 21.49 -19.76 19.07
N ARG A 284 20.43 -20.14 19.81
CA ARG A 284 20.54 -20.93 21.04
C ARG A 284 20.99 -22.38 20.79
N ALA A 285 20.63 -22.99 19.66
CA ALA A 285 21.01 -24.37 19.33
C ALA A 285 22.50 -24.54 18.94
N ILE A 286 23.13 -23.49 18.43
CA ILE A 286 24.54 -23.53 17.96
C ILE A 286 25.51 -23.22 19.11
N ASN A 287 25.01 -22.80 20.28
CA ASN A 287 25.83 -22.43 21.45
C ASN A 287 25.33 -23.13 22.74
N PRO A 288 25.53 -24.45 22.92
CA PRO A 288 25.10 -25.17 24.13
C PRO A 288 25.96 -24.92 25.38
N ALA A 289 26.98 -24.06 25.32
CA ALA A 289 27.92 -23.84 26.41
C ALA A 289 27.85 -22.40 26.95
N GLY A 290 26.76 -22.08 27.64
CA GLY A 290 26.58 -20.77 28.28
C GLY A 290 25.33 -20.72 29.13
N ASN A 291 25.21 -21.63 30.10
CA ASN A 291 24.09 -21.69 31.03
C ASN A 291 24.22 -20.54 32.05
N CYS A 292 23.80 -19.35 31.63
CA CYS A 292 23.59 -18.19 32.47
C CYS A 292 22.07 -17.98 32.56
N ASN A 293 21.48 -18.31 33.71
CA ASN A 293 20.06 -18.04 34.01
C ASN A 293 19.74 -16.52 34.05
N CYS A 294 20.73 -15.65 33.80
CA CYS A 294 20.60 -14.20 33.84
C CYS A 294 19.59 -13.62 32.82
N SER A 295 19.34 -14.31 31.71
CA SER A 295 18.51 -13.78 30.62
C SER A 295 17.02 -13.75 30.96
N ALA A 296 16.50 -14.82 31.58
CA ALA A 296 15.07 -14.92 31.87
C ALA A 296 14.64 -13.95 32.98
N ASP A 297 15.49 -13.77 33.98
CA ASP A 297 15.23 -12.84 35.09
C ASP A 297 15.24 -11.37 34.63
N MET A 298 16.10 -11.02 33.66
CA MET A 298 16.09 -9.69 33.06
C MET A 298 14.85 -9.42 32.20
N GLU A 299 14.38 -10.42 31.44
CA GLU A 299 13.17 -10.31 30.62
C GLU A 299 11.92 -10.10 31.49
N VAL A 300 11.79 -10.86 32.59
CA VAL A 300 10.71 -10.69 33.57
C VAL A 300 10.77 -9.30 34.20
N ALA A 301 11.96 -8.85 34.62
CA ALA A 301 12.12 -7.53 35.21
C ALA A 301 11.79 -6.38 34.25
N LEU A 302 12.07 -6.51 32.95
CA LEU A 302 11.69 -5.50 31.96
C LEU A 302 10.18 -5.48 31.74
N ALA A 303 9.54 -6.66 31.66
CA ALA A 303 8.09 -6.75 31.52
C ALA A 303 7.36 -6.10 32.70
N ASP A 304 7.81 -6.37 33.93
CA ASP A 304 7.24 -5.76 35.13
C ASP A 304 7.42 -4.23 35.14
N ARG A 305 8.58 -3.73 34.68
CA ARG A 305 8.83 -2.28 34.57
C ARG A 305 7.96 -1.61 33.52
N VAL A 306 7.75 -2.24 32.37
CA VAL A 306 6.88 -1.72 31.31
C VAL A 306 5.43 -1.71 31.79
N LEU A 307 4.97 -2.79 32.43
CA LEU A 307 3.62 -2.88 33.00
C LEU A 307 3.39 -1.88 34.13
N ALA A 308 4.41 -1.58 34.94
CA ALA A 308 4.35 -0.56 35.99
C ALA A 308 4.45 0.88 35.47
N HIS A 309 4.65 1.09 34.16
CA HIS A 309 4.81 2.43 33.60
C HIS A 309 3.52 3.26 33.76
N PRO A 310 3.58 4.55 34.19
CA PRO A 310 2.39 5.35 34.45
C PRO A 310 1.43 5.46 33.26
N ALA A 311 1.96 5.53 32.03
CA ALA A 311 1.13 5.57 30.82
C ALA A 311 0.36 4.25 30.58
N VAL A 312 0.93 3.12 30.97
CA VAL A 312 0.30 1.80 30.86
C VAL A 312 -0.75 1.63 31.96
N GLN A 313 -0.42 2.01 33.19
CA GLN A 313 -1.34 1.99 34.34
C GLN A 313 -2.54 2.95 34.19
N ALA A 314 -2.41 4.02 33.40
CA ALA A 314 -3.50 4.94 33.12
C ALA A 314 -4.59 4.35 32.21
N ILE A 315 -4.31 3.24 31.51
CA ILE A 315 -5.31 2.57 30.68
C ILE A 315 -6.11 1.60 31.56
N ASP A 316 -7.42 1.83 31.66
CA ASP A 316 -8.32 0.91 32.36
C ASP A 316 -8.45 -0.41 31.58
N VAL A 317 -7.64 -1.38 31.98
CA VAL A 317 -7.64 -2.76 31.48
C VAL A 317 -8.35 -3.72 32.43
N SER A 318 -9.01 -3.23 33.48
CA SER A 318 -9.71 -4.09 34.45
C SER A 318 -10.81 -4.95 33.83
N GLN A 319 -11.33 -4.55 32.67
CA GLN A 319 -12.35 -5.26 31.89
C GLN A 319 -11.78 -6.22 30.84
N LEU A 320 -10.45 -6.33 30.73
CA LEU A 320 -9.77 -7.25 29.82
C LEU A 320 -9.29 -8.46 30.61
N ASP A 321 -10.01 -9.58 30.52
CA ASP A 321 -9.56 -10.84 31.12
C ASP A 321 -8.19 -11.24 30.55
N GLY A 322 -7.22 -11.52 31.44
CA GLY A 322 -5.87 -11.95 31.06
C GLY A 322 -4.95 -10.84 30.54
N TRP A 323 -5.22 -9.56 30.86
CA TRP A 323 -4.41 -8.43 30.39
C TRP A 323 -2.93 -8.47 30.84
N GLU A 324 -2.63 -9.07 32.00
CA GLU A 324 -1.24 -9.23 32.46
C GLU A 324 -0.44 -10.15 31.53
N GLU A 325 -1.05 -11.26 31.10
CA GLU A 325 -0.47 -12.18 30.13
C GLU A 325 -0.35 -11.52 28.75
N LEU A 326 -1.35 -10.74 28.35
CA LEU A 326 -1.28 -9.92 27.14
C LEU A 326 -0.09 -8.94 27.17
N GLY A 327 0.12 -8.28 28.29
CA GLY A 327 1.25 -7.37 28.48
C GLY A 327 2.61 -8.06 28.41
N LYS A 328 2.74 -9.24 29.04
CA LYS A 328 3.95 -10.08 28.94
C LYS A 328 4.20 -10.53 27.51
N VAL A 329 3.14 -10.97 26.80
CA VAL A 329 3.24 -11.33 25.38
C VAL A 329 3.74 -10.14 24.57
N PHE A 330 3.23 -8.93 24.76
CA PHE A 330 3.69 -7.76 24.01
C PHE A 330 5.14 -7.38 24.33
N VAL A 331 5.55 -7.37 25.60
CA VAL A 331 6.95 -7.09 25.95
C VAL A 331 7.86 -8.12 25.31
N LYS A 332 7.49 -9.40 25.37
CA LYS A 332 8.20 -10.48 24.71
C LYS A 332 8.24 -10.32 23.18
N CYS A 333 7.15 -9.86 22.56
CA CYS A 333 7.11 -9.55 21.13
C CYS A 333 8.11 -8.45 20.74
N PHE A 334 8.35 -7.47 21.61
CA PHE A 334 9.32 -6.39 21.36
C PHE A 334 10.77 -6.84 21.57
N ASP A 335 11.02 -7.76 22.50
CA ASP A 335 12.36 -8.24 22.86
C ASP A 335 12.86 -9.41 21.99
N GLU A 336 11.97 -10.30 21.53
CA GLU A 336 12.32 -11.46 20.71
C GLU A 336 12.65 -11.05 19.26
N LYS A 337 13.87 -10.52 19.08
CA LYS A 337 14.46 -10.21 17.77
C LYS A 337 14.59 -11.48 16.93
N GLY A 338 13.54 -11.85 16.19
CA GLY A 338 13.57 -12.93 15.21
C GLY A 338 12.39 -13.89 15.22
N GLN A 339 11.43 -13.76 16.15
CA GLN A 339 10.15 -14.47 16.00
C GLN A 339 9.23 -13.65 15.09
N CYS A 340 8.92 -14.17 13.90
CA CYS A 340 8.10 -13.43 12.93
C CYS A 340 6.61 -13.39 13.34
N TYR A 341 6.13 -14.39 14.08
CA TYR A 341 4.70 -14.54 14.42
C TYR A 341 4.51 -14.82 15.91
N PRO A 342 4.76 -13.84 16.79
CA PRO A 342 4.81 -14.09 18.23
C PRO A 342 3.44 -14.19 18.92
N ILE A 343 2.35 -13.82 18.24
CA ILE A 343 1.01 -13.73 18.86
C ILE A 343 0.16 -14.91 18.42
N ASP A 344 -0.31 -15.74 19.36
CA ASP A 344 -1.29 -16.79 19.08
C ASP A 344 -2.67 -16.15 18.81
N PHE A 345 -3.27 -16.52 17.67
CA PHE A 345 -4.58 -16.04 17.29
C PHE A 345 -5.67 -16.44 18.29
N ASP A 346 -5.53 -17.60 18.92
CA ASP A 346 -6.53 -18.12 19.86
C ASP A 346 -6.62 -17.27 21.12
N ASP A 347 -5.51 -16.66 21.53
CA ASP A 347 -5.53 -15.69 22.61
C ASP A 347 -6.00 -14.32 22.08
N ALA A 348 -5.54 -13.93 20.89
CA ALA A 348 -5.86 -12.64 20.27
C ALA A 348 -7.36 -12.38 20.10
N TYR A 349 -8.14 -13.36 19.63
CA TYR A 349 -9.58 -13.14 19.43
C TYR A 349 -10.35 -13.04 20.75
N VAL A 350 -9.86 -13.70 21.81
CA VAL A 350 -10.43 -13.63 23.16
C VAL A 350 -10.18 -12.25 23.75
N TRP A 351 -8.94 -11.74 23.66
CA TRP A 351 -8.60 -10.38 24.12
C TRP A 351 -9.44 -9.31 23.42
N LEU A 352 -9.71 -9.50 22.13
CA LEU A 352 -10.54 -8.58 21.33
C LEU A 352 -12.05 -8.81 21.50
N GLN A 353 -12.44 -9.74 22.36
CA GLN A 353 -13.82 -10.11 22.70
C GLN A 353 -14.68 -10.48 21.47
N TYR A 354 -14.09 -11.16 20.49
CA TYR A 354 -14.89 -11.73 19.41
C TYR A 354 -15.73 -12.90 19.95
N GLY A 355 -17.05 -12.83 19.80
CA GLY A 355 -17.94 -13.88 20.30
C GLY A 355 -17.76 -15.26 19.65
N ARG A 356 -17.11 -15.35 18.48
CA ARG A 356 -16.82 -16.63 17.80
C ARG A 356 -15.47 -16.59 17.08
N LYS A 357 -14.64 -17.63 17.31
CA LYS A 357 -13.35 -17.84 16.62
C LYS A 357 -13.46 -17.76 15.10
N ASP A 358 -14.47 -18.39 14.49
CA ASP A 358 -14.65 -18.36 13.03
C ASP A 358 -14.91 -16.94 12.48
N GLY A 359 -15.63 -16.11 13.25
CA GLY A 359 -15.93 -14.72 12.89
C GLY A 359 -14.67 -13.87 12.92
N ALA A 360 -13.90 -14.01 14.00
CA ALA A 360 -12.58 -13.41 14.15
C ALA A 360 -11.64 -13.83 13.02
N LEU A 361 -11.58 -15.12 12.70
CA LEU A 361 -10.65 -15.66 11.71
C LEU A 361 -10.96 -15.16 10.31
N ARG A 362 -12.25 -15.07 9.96
CA ARG A 362 -12.68 -14.43 8.69
C ARG A 362 -12.31 -12.94 8.65
N SER A 363 -12.51 -12.23 9.75
CA SER A 363 -12.16 -10.80 9.86
C SER A 363 -10.64 -10.58 9.70
N MET A 364 -9.83 -11.45 10.29
CA MET A 364 -8.38 -11.47 10.15
C MET A 364 -7.95 -11.80 8.71
N LYS A 365 -8.37 -12.93 8.15
CA LYS A 365 -8.00 -13.36 6.77
C LYS A 365 -8.44 -12.37 5.68
N ALA A 366 -9.49 -11.58 5.93
CA ALA A 366 -9.93 -10.54 4.99
C ALA A 366 -8.96 -9.34 4.90
N ARG A 367 -8.07 -9.16 5.88
CA ARG A 367 -7.19 -7.97 6.02
C ARG A 367 -5.71 -8.30 6.14
N CYS A 368 -5.39 -9.56 6.40
CA CYS A 368 -4.04 -10.06 6.59
C CYS A 368 -3.69 -11.06 5.48
N THR A 369 -2.45 -11.02 5.01
CA THR A 369 -1.90 -11.91 3.99
C THR A 369 -1.10 -13.03 4.63
N GLU A 370 -1.37 -14.29 4.26
CA GLU A 370 -0.63 -15.45 4.76
C GLU A 370 0.86 -15.40 4.34
N GLY A 371 1.76 -15.78 5.25
CA GLY A 371 3.21 -15.76 5.03
C GLY A 371 3.86 -14.38 5.13
N ALA A 372 3.06 -13.32 5.21
CA ALA A 372 3.51 -11.95 5.48
C ALA A 372 3.01 -11.44 6.84
N ASP A 373 1.70 -11.53 7.07
CA ASP A 373 1.02 -10.96 8.22
C ASP A 373 0.72 -12.01 9.29
N TYR A 374 0.42 -13.23 8.85
CA TYR A 374 0.16 -14.38 9.72
C TYR A 374 0.70 -15.67 9.11
N THR A 375 0.97 -16.66 9.93
CA THR A 375 1.21 -18.05 9.52
C THR A 375 0.21 -18.96 10.20
N TYR A 376 0.06 -20.19 9.71
CA TYR A 376 -0.76 -21.19 10.40
C TYR A 376 -0.06 -22.54 10.41
N VAL A 377 -0.29 -23.29 11.47
CA VAL A 377 0.12 -24.69 11.60
C VAL A 377 -1.14 -25.51 11.34
N PRO A 378 -1.21 -26.28 10.24
CA PRO A 378 -2.37 -27.11 9.95
C PRO A 378 -2.58 -28.09 11.11
N GLY A 379 -3.82 -28.12 11.57
CA GLY A 379 -4.30 -29.11 12.50
C GLY A 379 -4.22 -30.50 11.89
N GLY A 380 -4.23 -31.52 12.75
CA GLY A 380 -4.07 -32.89 12.30
C GLY A 380 -4.59 -33.89 13.32
N VAL A 381 -4.74 -35.11 12.83
CA VAL A 381 -5.03 -36.26 13.69
C VAL A 381 -3.77 -36.58 14.49
N GLN A 382 -3.80 -36.34 15.79
CA GLN A 382 -2.80 -36.90 16.68
C GLN A 382 -3.08 -38.40 16.86
N ARG A 383 -2.09 -39.20 16.48
CA ARG A 383 -2.01 -40.61 16.85
C ARG A 383 -1.01 -40.76 17.97
N ASP A 384 -1.30 -41.62 18.94
CA ASP A 384 -0.31 -41.99 19.94
C ASP A 384 0.79 -42.88 19.32
N GLY A 385 1.76 -43.26 20.14
CA GLY A 385 2.84 -44.16 19.73
C GLY A 385 2.37 -45.55 19.26
N GLU A 386 1.12 -45.92 19.54
CA GLU A 386 0.51 -47.19 19.10
C GLU A 386 -0.35 -47.01 17.83
N GLY A 387 -0.41 -45.80 17.28
CA GLY A 387 -1.20 -45.49 16.09
C GLY A 387 -2.69 -45.31 16.35
N VAL A 388 -3.13 -45.30 17.62
CA VAL A 388 -4.52 -45.07 18.01
C VAL A 388 -4.84 -43.58 17.89
N TYR A 389 -6.01 -43.28 17.35
CA TYR A 389 -6.51 -41.92 17.24
C TYR A 389 -6.73 -41.32 18.63
N VAL A 390 -6.00 -40.26 18.98
CA VAL A 390 -6.13 -39.60 20.28
C VAL A 390 -7.07 -38.41 20.18
N ALA A 391 -6.80 -37.47 19.27
CA ALA A 391 -7.61 -36.27 19.10
C ALA A 391 -7.37 -35.60 17.74
N PHE A 392 -8.34 -34.81 17.30
CA PHE A 392 -8.14 -33.83 16.23
C PHE A 392 -7.60 -32.54 16.85
N GLN A 393 -6.39 -32.13 16.48
CA GLN A 393 -5.93 -30.78 16.82
C GLN A 393 -6.45 -29.80 15.77
N PRO A 394 -7.14 -28.71 16.17
CA PRO A 394 -7.55 -27.67 15.23
C PRO A 394 -6.35 -26.90 14.69
N ASP A 395 -6.51 -26.25 13.53
CA ASP A 395 -5.53 -25.32 13.00
C ASP A 395 -5.19 -24.23 14.02
N LYS A 396 -3.88 -23.95 14.16
CA LYS A 396 -3.38 -22.83 14.95
C LYS A 396 -2.88 -21.72 14.04
N TYR A 397 -3.19 -20.48 14.39
CA TYR A 397 -2.79 -19.31 13.61
C TYR A 397 -1.91 -18.42 14.49
N TYR A 398 -0.86 -17.87 13.90
CA TYR A 398 0.08 -16.99 14.58
C TYR A 398 0.23 -15.69 13.80
N LEU A 399 0.16 -14.57 14.50
CA LEU A 399 0.15 -13.21 13.96
C LEU A 399 1.49 -12.53 14.17
N THR A 400 1.90 -11.71 13.20
CA THR A 400 2.89 -10.65 13.43
C THR A 400 2.30 -9.60 14.38
N VAL A 401 3.16 -8.80 15.02
CA VAL A 401 2.75 -7.67 15.86
C VAL A 401 1.89 -6.67 15.06
N ASP A 402 2.33 -6.32 13.85
CA ASP A 402 1.62 -5.37 12.97
C ASP A 402 0.28 -5.93 12.47
N ALA A 403 0.19 -7.24 12.25
CA ALA A 403 -1.08 -7.88 11.87
C ALA A 403 -2.05 -7.90 13.04
N PHE A 404 -1.58 -8.19 14.26
CA PHE A 404 -2.41 -8.09 15.45
C PHE A 404 -2.88 -6.65 15.68
N GLU A 405 -2.01 -5.64 15.51
CA GLU A 405 -2.40 -4.24 15.66
C GLU A 405 -3.49 -3.85 14.64
N ARG A 406 -3.33 -4.22 13.36
CA ARG A 406 -4.35 -4.02 12.32
C ARG A 406 -5.64 -4.78 12.63
N PHE A 407 -5.53 -5.99 13.15
CA PHE A 407 -6.68 -6.81 13.53
C PHE A 407 -7.45 -6.20 14.71
N ALA A 408 -6.74 -5.67 15.71
CA ALA A 408 -7.30 -4.89 16.81
C ALA A 408 -7.90 -3.56 16.33
N MET A 409 -7.30 -2.87 15.35
CA MET A 409 -7.87 -1.68 14.68
C MET A 409 -9.17 -1.97 13.94
N ALA A 410 -9.27 -3.15 13.33
CA ALA A 410 -10.48 -3.57 12.64
C ALA A 410 -11.58 -4.07 13.58
N ALA A 411 -11.22 -4.51 14.80
CA ALA A 411 -12.19 -4.84 15.83
C ALA A 411 -12.90 -3.55 16.27
N GLN A 412 -14.09 -3.31 15.72
CA GLN A 412 -14.99 -2.22 16.12
C GLN A 412 -15.70 -2.56 17.44
N THR A 413 -14.95 -3.09 18.40
CA THR A 413 -15.42 -3.44 19.74
C THR A 413 -14.75 -2.51 20.75
N GLU A 414 -15.45 -2.23 21.85
CA GLU A 414 -14.91 -1.43 22.96
C GLU A 414 -13.64 -2.08 23.55
N ALA A 415 -13.60 -3.42 23.59
CA ALA A 415 -12.41 -4.17 23.94
C ALA A 415 -11.27 -3.94 22.96
N GLY A 416 -11.56 -3.92 21.65
CA GLY A 416 -10.57 -3.57 20.62
C GLY A 416 -10.00 -2.17 20.83
N GLU A 417 -10.82 -1.19 21.18
CA GLU A 417 -10.36 0.17 21.54
C GLU A 417 -9.42 0.18 22.74
N ARG A 418 -9.78 -0.52 23.83
CA ARG A 418 -8.94 -0.65 25.02
C ARG A 418 -7.61 -1.36 24.72
N VAL A 419 -7.66 -2.49 24.03
CA VAL A 419 -6.47 -3.26 23.63
C VAL A 419 -5.53 -2.41 22.78
N ARG A 420 -6.05 -1.56 21.90
CA ARG A 420 -5.25 -0.60 21.12
C ARG A 420 -4.57 0.46 21.98
N ALA A 421 -5.32 1.07 22.89
CA ALA A 421 -4.78 2.07 23.80
C ALA A 421 -3.68 1.46 24.68
N PHE A 422 -3.93 0.26 25.20
CA PHE A 422 -2.99 -0.51 26.00
C PHE A 422 -1.72 -0.89 25.23
N PHE A 423 -1.87 -1.42 24.01
CA PHE A 423 -0.74 -1.79 23.15
C PHE A 423 0.16 -0.60 22.84
N ARG A 424 -0.42 0.56 22.52
CA ARG A 424 0.34 1.81 22.28
C ARG A 424 1.08 2.25 23.54
N ALA A 425 0.41 2.25 24.69
CA ALA A 425 1.03 2.61 25.95
C ALA A 425 2.22 1.70 26.32
N ILE A 426 2.09 0.38 26.11
CA ILE A 426 3.19 -0.57 26.32
C ILE A 426 4.33 -0.31 25.36
N ARG A 427 4.06 -0.13 24.06
CA ARG A 427 5.09 0.13 23.06
C ARG A 427 5.88 1.39 23.40
N ASP A 428 5.19 2.47 23.75
CA ASP A 428 5.81 3.75 24.07
C ASP A 428 6.64 3.64 25.36
N ALA A 429 6.12 2.97 26.39
CA ALA A 429 6.85 2.68 27.63
C ALA A 429 8.09 1.80 27.40
N TYR A 430 7.99 0.77 26.55
CA TYR A 430 9.12 -0.08 26.19
C TYR A 430 10.20 0.73 25.48
N LEU A 431 9.84 1.58 24.52
CA LEU A 431 10.78 2.46 23.80
C LEU A 431 11.47 3.45 24.75
N GLU A 432 10.72 4.05 25.68
CA GLU A 432 11.27 4.97 26.69
C GLU A 432 12.27 4.27 27.62
N LEU A 433 11.90 3.09 28.14
CA LEU A 433 12.74 2.32 29.08
C LEU A 433 13.99 1.71 28.42
N THR A 434 13.94 1.43 27.12
CA THR A 434 15.09 0.89 26.37
C THR A 434 15.99 1.99 25.79
N ALA A 435 15.44 3.17 25.46
CA ALA A 435 16.22 4.32 24.99
C ALA A 435 17.04 4.99 26.09
N SER A 436 16.59 4.92 27.35
CA SER A 436 17.23 5.59 28.49
C SER A 436 18.54 4.96 28.96
N GLY A 437 18.97 3.84 28.36
CA GLY A 437 20.18 3.11 28.75
C GLY A 437 20.08 2.53 30.17
N PRO A 438 21.01 1.63 30.57
CA PRO A 438 21.06 1.19 31.96
C PRO A 438 21.44 2.40 32.82
N GLN A 439 20.49 2.95 33.58
CA GLN A 439 20.85 3.89 34.63
C GLN A 439 21.79 3.16 35.60
N PRO A 440 22.99 3.69 35.89
CA PRO A 440 23.88 3.08 36.86
C PRO A 440 23.11 2.98 38.19
N ALA A 441 23.11 1.78 38.78
CA ALA A 441 22.48 1.56 40.07
C ALA A 441 22.94 2.65 41.04
N ILE A 442 22.02 3.50 41.47
CA ILE A 442 22.27 4.49 42.50
C ILE A 442 22.58 3.68 43.77
N ILE A 443 23.86 3.50 44.05
CA ILE A 443 24.34 3.02 45.33
C ILE A 443 23.93 4.10 46.32
N SER A 444 22.86 3.86 47.08
CA SER A 444 22.47 4.72 48.20
C SER A 444 23.68 4.89 49.12
N PRO A 445 24.23 6.11 49.28
CA PRO A 445 25.26 6.35 50.27
C PRO A 445 24.58 6.24 51.65
N GLU A 446 25.08 5.34 52.48
CA GLU A 446 24.76 5.35 53.90
C GLU A 446 25.15 6.70 54.51
N ASP A 447 24.24 7.26 55.31
CA ASP A 447 24.36 8.51 56.06
C ASP A 447 25.69 8.63 56.83
N PRO A 448 26.25 9.85 56.90
CA PRO A 448 26.48 10.38 58.23
C PRO A 448 25.99 11.83 58.39
N LEU A 449 25.06 11.95 59.35
CA LEU A 449 24.72 13.10 60.20
C LEU A 449 25.79 14.21 60.26
N LEU A 450 25.43 15.47 59.96
CA LEU A 450 25.85 16.72 60.64
C LEU A 450 25.05 17.95 60.09
N PRO A 451 25.02 19.11 60.78
CA PRO A 451 23.77 19.86 61.00
C PRO A 451 23.57 21.12 60.16
N LYS A 452 22.29 21.49 60.14
CA LYS A 452 21.59 22.58 59.43
C LYS A 452 22.21 23.97 59.58
N LYS A 453 22.29 24.70 58.45
CA LYS A 453 22.14 26.16 58.40
C LYS A 453 20.88 26.52 57.64
N GLN A 454 19.97 27.20 58.32
CA GLN A 454 18.73 27.75 57.78
C GLN A 454 19.03 28.89 56.80
N GLY A 455 18.80 28.65 55.52
CA GLY A 455 18.58 29.67 54.51
C GLY A 455 17.18 29.47 53.94
N VAL A 456 16.30 30.44 54.16
CA VAL A 456 14.94 30.46 53.62
C VAL A 456 15.05 30.64 52.10
N LEU A 457 15.04 29.52 51.38
CA LEU A 457 14.83 29.46 49.94
C LEU A 457 13.33 29.35 49.70
N PHE A 458 12.75 30.39 49.13
CA PHE A 458 11.37 30.39 48.64
C PHE A 458 11.26 29.35 47.52
N ASN A 459 10.51 28.26 47.77
CA ASN A 459 10.32 27.16 46.83
C ASN A 459 9.49 27.63 45.61
N GLY A 460 10.16 28.05 44.54
CA GLY A 460 9.53 28.37 43.24
C GLY A 460 8.75 27.19 42.64
N THR A 461 9.00 25.97 43.11
CA THR A 461 8.34 24.73 42.69
C THR A 461 6.85 24.70 43.07
N GLU A 462 6.47 25.22 44.24
CA GLU A 462 5.06 25.22 44.66
C GLU A 462 4.22 26.20 43.84
N VAL A 463 4.80 27.34 43.45
CA VAL A 463 4.12 28.33 42.60
C VAL A 463 3.93 27.78 41.18
N LEU A 464 4.89 27.00 40.67
CA LEU A 464 4.77 26.33 39.37
C LEU A 464 3.71 25.22 39.39
N LEU A 465 3.70 24.39 40.45
CA LEU A 465 2.68 23.35 40.65
C LEU A 465 1.26 23.93 40.79
N ALA A 466 1.11 25.06 41.49
CA ALA A 466 -0.18 25.74 41.61
C ALA A 466 -0.68 26.30 40.27
N LYS A 467 0.22 26.91 39.47
CA LYS A 467 -0.11 27.42 38.13
C LYS A 467 -0.52 26.32 37.16
N GLU A 468 0.19 25.19 37.18
CA GLU A 468 -0.15 24.05 36.32
C GLU A 468 -1.50 23.43 36.71
N LYS A 469 -1.79 23.34 38.01
CA LYS A 469 -3.09 22.87 38.49
C LYS A 469 -4.24 23.79 38.06
N THR A 470 -4.04 25.10 38.06
CA THR A 470 -5.05 26.06 37.56
C THR A 470 -5.26 25.89 36.05
N ARG A 471 -4.18 25.68 35.28
CA ARG A 471 -4.25 25.43 33.84
C ARG A 471 -5.01 24.14 33.50
N GLN A 472 -4.80 23.08 34.27
CA GLN A 472 -5.53 21.81 34.09
C GLN A 472 -7.03 21.96 34.34
N LEU A 473 -7.43 22.72 35.37
CA LEU A 473 -8.84 23.00 35.65
C LEU A 473 -9.51 23.82 34.54
N GLU A 474 -8.78 24.76 33.93
CA GLU A 474 -9.29 25.55 32.80
C GLU A 474 -9.48 24.70 31.54
N ILE A 475 -8.56 23.77 31.26
CA ILE A 475 -8.68 22.80 30.16
C ILE A 475 -9.91 21.91 30.38
N GLU A 476 -10.10 21.39 31.59
CA GLU A 476 -11.24 20.53 31.92
C GLU A 476 -12.57 21.28 31.82
N ALA A 477 -12.62 22.54 32.27
CA ALA A 477 -13.80 23.39 32.12
C ALA A 477 -14.16 23.64 30.65
N ASN A 478 -13.17 23.95 29.80
CA ASN A 478 -13.40 24.16 28.36
C ASN A 478 -13.85 22.87 27.65
N ALA A 479 -13.33 21.72 28.04
CA ALA A 479 -13.77 20.43 27.49
C ALA A 479 -15.23 20.15 27.82
N ARG A 480 -15.68 20.46 29.06
CA ARG A 480 -17.09 20.29 29.47
C ARG A 480 -18.04 21.19 28.69
N VAL A 481 -17.64 22.43 28.40
CA VAL A 481 -18.44 23.36 27.57
C VAL A 481 -18.59 22.81 26.15
N CYS A 482 -17.50 22.35 25.54
CA CYS A 482 -17.50 21.80 24.18
C CYS A 482 -18.40 20.55 24.06
N ILE A 483 -18.35 19.65 25.06
CA ILE A 483 -19.24 18.48 25.11
C ILE A 483 -20.72 18.91 25.22
N ALA A 484 -21.02 19.91 26.04
CA ALA A 484 -22.39 20.42 26.20
C ALA A 484 -22.92 21.07 24.90
N GLU A 485 -22.05 21.76 24.14
CA GLU A 485 -22.41 22.34 22.84
C GLU A 485 -22.70 21.26 21.79
N MET A 486 -21.87 20.22 21.70
CA MET A 486 -22.11 19.09 20.80
C MET A 486 -23.42 18.36 21.13
N ASP A 487 -23.70 18.18 22.41
CA ASP A 487 -24.92 17.50 22.88
C ASP A 487 -26.19 18.34 22.60
N HIS A 488 -26.05 19.67 22.67
CA HIS A 488 -27.10 20.60 22.25
C HIS A 488 -27.37 20.53 20.75
N GLU A 489 -26.31 20.54 19.92
CA GLU A 489 -26.44 20.46 18.46
C GLU A 489 -27.10 19.15 18.02
N TYR A 490 -26.73 18.03 18.65
CA TYR A 490 -27.35 16.73 18.42
C TYR A 490 -28.85 16.70 18.77
N ARG A 491 -29.25 17.33 19.88
CA ARG A 491 -30.67 17.49 20.25
C ARG A 491 -31.44 18.36 19.24
N MET A 492 -30.82 19.42 18.73
CA MET A 492 -31.46 20.27 17.73
C MET A 492 -31.61 19.56 16.38
N ALA A 493 -30.64 18.73 15.98
CA ALA A 493 -30.72 17.94 14.75
C ALA A 493 -31.83 16.86 14.81
N THR A 494 -32.05 16.26 15.98
CA THR A 494 -33.05 15.20 16.16
C THR A 494 -34.49 15.70 16.25
N LEU A 495 -34.70 16.98 16.59
CA LEU A 495 -36.02 17.62 16.62
C LEU A 495 -36.50 18.12 15.24
N SER A 496 -35.69 17.99 14.19
CA SER A 496 -36.08 18.42 12.84
C SER A 496 -37.18 17.50 12.27
N PRO A 497 -38.37 18.04 11.90
CA PRO A 497 -39.51 17.22 11.49
C PRO A 497 -39.20 16.47 10.18
N LYS A 498 -39.30 15.14 10.24
CA LYS A 498 -39.16 14.28 9.05
C LYS A 498 -40.20 14.66 7.99
N PRO A 499 -39.82 14.85 6.72
CA PRO A 499 -40.77 15.18 5.67
C PRO A 499 -41.79 14.04 5.48
N PRO A 500 -43.06 14.37 5.17
CA PRO A 500 -44.13 13.38 5.05
C PRO A 500 -43.83 12.39 3.92
N ARG A 501 -43.85 11.09 4.27
CA ARG A 501 -43.74 9.97 3.31
C ARG A 501 -44.92 10.03 2.33
N LYS A 502 -44.65 10.35 1.06
CA LYS A 502 -45.60 10.21 -0.04
C LYS A 502 -45.91 8.72 -0.25
N ARG A 503 -47.14 8.31 0.08
CA ARG A 503 -47.67 6.99 -0.29
C ARG A 503 -47.92 6.95 -1.80
N SER A 504 -47.31 5.99 -2.48
CA SER A 504 -47.60 5.65 -3.86
C SER A 504 -49.03 5.11 -3.96
N ARG A 505 -49.83 5.73 -4.82
CA ARG A 505 -51.23 5.40 -5.09
C ARG A 505 -51.24 4.54 -6.36
N THR A 506 -51.53 3.25 -6.24
CA THR A 506 -51.82 2.38 -7.39
C THR A 506 -53.27 2.61 -7.82
N SER A 507 -53.45 2.88 -9.12
CA SER A 507 -54.73 3.10 -9.78
C SER A 507 -55.45 1.76 -10.02
N ALA A 508 -56.61 1.58 -9.39
CA ALA A 508 -57.59 0.58 -9.78
C ALA A 508 -58.55 1.20 -10.80
N GLY A 509 -58.68 0.55 -11.96
CA GLY A 509 -59.57 0.95 -13.04
C GLY A 509 -60.99 0.42 -12.83
N ASP A 510 -61.94 1.28 -13.18
CA ASP A 510 -63.38 1.03 -13.31
C ASP A 510 -63.70 -0.15 -14.26
N ARG A 511 -64.68 -0.97 -13.87
CA ARG A 511 -65.50 -1.75 -14.82
C ARG A 511 -66.95 -1.78 -14.31
N GLN A 512 -67.82 -1.18 -15.12
CA GLN A 512 -69.27 -1.28 -15.05
C GLN A 512 -69.76 -2.66 -15.53
N ASP A 513 -70.99 -2.94 -15.10
CA ASP A 513 -71.82 -4.13 -15.27
C ASP A 513 -71.95 -4.68 -16.71
N VAL A 514 -72.29 -5.98 -16.83
CA VAL A 514 -73.47 -6.52 -17.52
C VAL A 514 -73.49 -8.06 -17.45
N GLN A 515 -74.68 -8.60 -17.23
CA GLN A 515 -75.10 -10.00 -17.12
C GLN A 515 -74.82 -10.86 -18.37
N GLY A 516 -74.78 -12.19 -18.19
CA GLY A 516 -75.23 -13.12 -19.25
C GLY A 516 -74.48 -14.44 -19.37
N THR A 517 -75.12 -15.51 -18.86
CA THR A 517 -75.30 -16.85 -19.45
C THR A 517 -74.13 -17.67 -20.01
N SER A 518 -74.13 -18.93 -19.54
CA SER A 518 -73.55 -20.16 -20.08
C SER A 518 -73.52 -20.29 -21.61
N GLU A 519 -72.44 -20.88 -22.13
CA GLU A 519 -72.47 -22.08 -22.98
C GLU A 519 -71.04 -22.58 -23.25
N ASP A 520 -70.92 -23.90 -23.35
CA ASP A 520 -69.74 -24.64 -23.83
C ASP A 520 -69.27 -24.11 -25.20
N VAL A 521 -68.00 -24.36 -25.56
CA VAL A 521 -67.54 -24.90 -26.86
C VAL A 521 -66.06 -24.55 -27.18
N GLN A 522 -65.31 -25.63 -27.46
CA GLN A 522 -64.13 -25.80 -28.34
C GLN A 522 -62.78 -25.13 -28.05
N GLU A 523 -61.78 -26.02 -27.85
CA GLU A 523 -60.39 -25.82 -28.27
C GLU A 523 -60.29 -25.36 -29.74
N PRO A 524 -59.30 -24.50 -30.03
CA PRO A 524 -58.44 -24.80 -31.17
C PRO A 524 -56.95 -24.58 -30.89
N SER A 525 -56.19 -25.66 -31.11
CA SER A 525 -54.95 -25.76 -31.92
C SER A 525 -53.97 -24.59 -31.99
N ASP A 526 -52.73 -24.90 -31.60
CA ASP A 526 -51.48 -24.61 -32.31
C ASP A 526 -51.38 -23.30 -33.12
N GLN A 527 -50.85 -22.27 -32.47
CA GLN A 527 -50.14 -21.20 -33.16
C GLN A 527 -48.64 -21.30 -32.86
N GLN A 528 -47.89 -21.77 -33.85
CA GLN A 528 -46.43 -21.64 -33.93
C GLN A 528 -46.06 -20.15 -33.85
N LEU A 529 -45.51 -19.73 -32.70
CA LEU A 529 -44.82 -18.45 -32.58
C LEU A 529 -43.51 -18.54 -33.37
N ALA A 530 -43.42 -17.77 -34.46
CA ALA A 530 -42.19 -17.56 -35.19
C ALA A 530 -41.09 -17.04 -34.23
N PRO A 531 -39.84 -17.52 -34.33
CA PRO A 531 -38.79 -17.11 -33.42
C PRO A 531 -38.50 -15.61 -33.58
N GLN A 532 -38.66 -14.86 -32.50
CA GLN A 532 -38.26 -13.45 -32.46
C GLN A 532 -36.77 -13.32 -32.77
N ALA A 533 -36.42 -12.40 -33.68
CA ALA A 533 -35.05 -12.13 -34.03
C ALA A 533 -34.24 -11.74 -32.78
N PRO A 534 -33.04 -12.33 -32.56
CA PRO A 534 -32.25 -12.07 -31.38
C PRO A 534 -31.87 -10.60 -31.29
N HIS A 535 -31.97 -10.03 -30.09
CA HIS A 535 -31.60 -8.63 -29.82
C HIS A 535 -30.19 -8.35 -30.36
N PRO A 536 -29.95 -7.22 -31.06
CA PRO A 536 -28.68 -6.91 -31.76
C PRO A 536 -27.45 -6.75 -30.85
N ARG A 537 -27.60 -6.95 -29.53
CA ARG A 537 -26.52 -6.91 -28.52
C ARG A 537 -26.32 -8.24 -27.81
N SER A 538 -27.09 -9.27 -28.18
CA SER A 538 -26.92 -10.60 -27.62
C SER A 538 -25.60 -11.19 -28.10
N THR A 539 -24.98 -12.00 -27.25
CA THR A 539 -23.76 -12.74 -27.57
C THR A 539 -23.95 -13.61 -28.82
N ALA A 540 -25.18 -14.11 -29.04
CA ALA A 540 -25.57 -14.87 -30.23
C ALA A 540 -25.52 -14.03 -31.52
N ALA A 541 -25.94 -12.75 -31.48
CA ALA A 541 -25.85 -11.86 -32.63
C ALA A 541 -24.39 -11.53 -32.99
N VAL A 542 -23.53 -11.29 -31.99
CA VAL A 542 -22.08 -11.08 -32.20
C VAL A 542 -21.42 -12.33 -32.75
N GLU A 543 -21.78 -13.51 -32.22
CA GLU A 543 -21.27 -14.80 -32.71
C GLU A 543 -21.70 -15.05 -34.17
N ALA A 544 -22.93 -14.67 -34.55
CA ALA A 544 -23.41 -14.80 -35.93
C ALA A 544 -22.66 -13.89 -36.91
N VAL A 545 -22.38 -12.63 -36.54
CA VAL A 545 -21.61 -11.69 -37.35
C VAL A 545 -20.18 -12.19 -37.56
N ILE A 546 -19.52 -12.66 -36.50
CA ILE A 546 -18.15 -13.20 -36.61
C ILE A 546 -18.11 -14.47 -37.46
N LYS A 547 -19.09 -15.38 -37.30
CA LYS A 547 -19.20 -16.59 -38.15
C LYS A 547 -19.40 -16.24 -39.62
N HIS A 548 -20.26 -15.27 -39.92
CA HIS A 548 -20.52 -14.84 -41.29
C HIS A 548 -19.28 -14.20 -41.91
N PHE A 549 -18.59 -13.32 -41.17
CA PHE A 549 -17.34 -12.70 -41.61
C PHE A 549 -16.25 -13.74 -41.91
N VAL A 550 -16.07 -14.72 -41.02
CA VAL A 550 -15.09 -15.80 -41.20
C VAL A 550 -15.44 -16.66 -42.43
N ALA A 551 -16.73 -16.99 -42.63
CA ALA A 551 -17.15 -17.77 -43.78
C ALA A 551 -16.98 -17.03 -45.13
N GLU A 552 -17.16 -15.71 -45.14
CA GLU A 552 -17.14 -14.89 -46.36
C GLU A 552 -15.75 -14.35 -46.71
N HIS A 553 -14.92 -14.07 -45.70
CA HIS A 553 -13.64 -13.37 -45.87
C HIS A 553 -12.42 -14.14 -45.38
N CYS A 554 -12.60 -15.31 -44.73
CA CYS A 554 -11.50 -16.15 -44.27
C CYS A 554 -11.42 -17.50 -45.00
N THR A 555 -11.82 -17.56 -46.28
CA THR A 555 -11.38 -18.62 -47.21
C THR A 555 -9.93 -18.35 -47.62
N VAL A 556 -9.00 -18.59 -46.70
CA VAL A 556 -7.57 -18.38 -46.93
C VAL A 556 -6.92 -19.75 -47.02
N ASP A 557 -6.25 -19.98 -48.15
CA ASP A 557 -5.36 -21.11 -48.37
C ASP A 557 -4.41 -21.26 -47.16
N SER A 558 -4.10 -22.47 -46.70
CA SER A 558 -3.56 -22.77 -45.36
C SER A 558 -2.15 -22.21 -45.05
N THR A 559 -1.65 -21.29 -45.87
CA THR A 559 -0.30 -20.74 -45.85
C THR A 559 -0.23 -19.24 -45.54
N GLU A 560 -1.35 -18.49 -45.57
CA GLU A 560 -1.33 -17.05 -45.28
C GLU A 560 -1.67 -16.73 -43.82
N ILE A 561 -0.74 -16.04 -43.13
CA ILE A 561 -0.91 -15.62 -41.73
C ILE A 561 -1.48 -14.20 -41.71
N VAL A 562 -2.70 -14.03 -41.20
CA VAL A 562 -3.33 -12.70 -41.01
C VAL A 562 -3.04 -12.16 -39.60
N ALA A 563 -2.48 -10.96 -39.50
CA ALA A 563 -2.23 -10.28 -38.23
C ALA A 563 -3.54 -9.84 -37.53
N SER A 564 -3.57 -9.84 -36.19
CA SER A 564 -4.80 -9.55 -35.43
C SER A 564 -5.37 -8.13 -35.66
N SER A 565 -4.52 -7.15 -35.94
CA SER A 565 -4.93 -5.77 -36.25
C SER A 565 -5.62 -5.69 -37.60
N SER A 566 -5.07 -6.33 -38.64
CA SER A 566 -5.69 -6.34 -39.97
C SER A 566 -6.97 -7.17 -40.01
N PHE A 567 -7.08 -8.22 -39.20
CA PHE A 567 -8.32 -8.94 -39.00
C PHE A 567 -9.39 -8.06 -38.34
N LEU A 568 -9.04 -7.34 -37.26
CA LEU A 568 -9.98 -6.47 -36.57
C LEU A 568 -10.41 -5.28 -37.44
N GLU A 569 -9.50 -4.68 -38.18
CA GLU A 569 -9.81 -3.60 -39.13
C GLU A 569 -10.76 -4.06 -40.24
N ARG A 570 -10.53 -5.26 -40.81
CA ARG A 570 -11.44 -5.83 -41.82
C ARG A 570 -12.80 -6.18 -41.23
N LEU A 571 -12.84 -6.76 -40.03
CA LEU A 571 -14.08 -7.07 -39.32
C LEU A 571 -14.89 -5.80 -39.05
N VAL A 572 -14.23 -4.72 -38.62
CA VAL A 572 -14.85 -3.42 -38.39
C VAL A 572 -15.35 -2.81 -39.72
N ALA A 573 -14.61 -2.95 -40.81
CA ALA A 573 -15.01 -2.44 -42.13
C ALA A 573 -16.25 -3.14 -42.71
N THR A 574 -16.47 -4.42 -42.39
CA THR A 574 -17.68 -5.18 -42.78
C THR A 574 -18.90 -4.91 -41.89
N MET A 575 -18.71 -4.31 -40.71
CA MET A 575 -19.84 -3.91 -39.87
C MET A 575 -20.41 -2.59 -40.39
N TYR A 576 -21.67 -2.61 -40.86
CA TYR A 576 -22.38 -1.43 -41.37
C TYR A 576 -22.26 -0.19 -40.45
N GLU A 577 -22.19 1.00 -41.07
CA GLU A 577 -22.22 2.28 -40.38
C GLU A 577 -23.38 2.36 -39.38
N GLY A 578 -23.05 2.40 -38.08
CA GLY A 578 -24.03 2.47 -36.99
C GLY A 578 -23.93 1.33 -35.96
N GLN A 579 -23.19 0.26 -36.24
CA GLN A 579 -22.91 -0.77 -35.23
C GLN A 579 -21.57 -0.54 -34.51
N ARG A 580 -21.59 -0.65 -33.18
CA ARG A 580 -20.38 -0.54 -32.36
C ARG A 580 -19.58 -1.84 -32.48
N ALA A 581 -18.31 -1.75 -32.86
CA ALA A 581 -17.43 -2.90 -32.97
C ALA A 581 -17.38 -3.74 -31.68
N PRO A 582 -17.39 -5.08 -31.74
CA PRO A 582 -17.21 -5.93 -30.59
C PRO A 582 -15.82 -5.71 -29.98
N SER A 583 -15.70 -5.82 -28.66
CA SER A 583 -14.39 -5.67 -28.01
C SER A 583 -13.43 -6.79 -28.43
N ALA A 584 -12.13 -6.51 -28.50
CA ALA A 584 -11.10 -7.50 -28.85
C ALA A 584 -11.18 -8.78 -28.00
N ARG A 585 -11.60 -8.66 -26.74
CA ARG A 585 -11.87 -9.81 -25.84
C ARG A 585 -13.06 -10.64 -26.29
N ALA A 586 -14.17 -10.01 -26.70
CA ALA A 586 -15.34 -10.72 -27.21
C ALA A 586 -15.03 -11.47 -28.51
N VAL A 587 -14.26 -10.84 -29.41
CA VAL A 587 -13.76 -11.47 -30.64
C VAL A 587 -12.87 -12.67 -30.32
N GLY A 588 -11.90 -12.51 -29.41
CA GLY A 588 -11.00 -13.60 -28.99
C GLY A 588 -11.74 -14.80 -28.37
N VAL A 589 -12.75 -14.56 -27.54
CA VAL A 589 -13.57 -15.64 -26.95
C VAL A 589 -14.37 -16.39 -28.02
N VAL A 590 -14.96 -15.69 -28.99
CA VAL A 590 -15.72 -16.33 -30.08
C VAL A 590 -14.78 -17.11 -31.01
N MET A 591 -13.63 -16.55 -31.39
CA MET A 591 -12.66 -17.27 -32.24
C MET A 591 -12.10 -18.52 -31.57
N HIS A 592 -11.83 -18.47 -30.26
CA HIS A 592 -11.44 -19.65 -29.50
C HIS A 592 -12.57 -20.71 -29.47
N LYS A 593 -13.82 -20.28 -29.25
CA LYS A 593 -14.99 -21.17 -29.29
C LYS A 593 -15.19 -21.82 -30.68
N LEU A 594 -14.74 -21.16 -31.75
CA LEU A 594 -14.76 -21.65 -33.13
C LEU A 594 -13.55 -22.52 -33.50
N GLY A 595 -12.61 -22.77 -32.58
CA GLY A 595 -11.46 -23.65 -32.82
C GLY A 595 -10.22 -22.96 -33.40
N TYR A 596 -10.17 -21.63 -33.44
CA TYR A 596 -8.96 -20.90 -33.85
C TYR A 596 -8.00 -20.72 -32.65
N GLU A 597 -6.84 -21.39 -32.68
CA GLU A 597 -5.85 -21.36 -31.58
C GLU A 597 -5.12 -20.00 -31.48
N GLY A 598 -5.68 -19.07 -30.70
CA GLY A 598 -5.14 -17.71 -30.49
C GLY A 598 -3.94 -17.60 -29.53
N TYR A 599 -3.32 -18.69 -29.07
CA TYR A 599 -2.31 -18.61 -27.99
C TYR A 599 -0.90 -18.22 -28.46
N ARG A 600 -0.53 -18.43 -29.73
CA ARG A 600 0.81 -18.07 -30.24
C ARG A 600 0.96 -16.62 -30.70
N TYR A 601 -0.14 -15.93 -31.01
CA TYR A 601 -0.08 -14.56 -31.55
C TYR A 601 -0.13 -13.47 -30.48
N PHE A 602 -0.85 -13.71 -29.38
CA PHE A 602 -1.03 -12.70 -28.32
C PHE A 602 0.26 -12.39 -27.54
N ALA A 603 1.14 -13.38 -27.37
CA ALA A 603 2.40 -13.21 -26.62
C ALA A 603 3.48 -12.46 -27.41
N ARG A 604 3.48 -12.52 -28.75
CA ARG A 604 4.42 -11.76 -29.58
C ARG A 604 4.04 -10.28 -29.74
N LEU A 605 2.75 -9.97 -29.68
CA LEU A 605 2.24 -8.60 -29.92
C LEU A 605 2.46 -7.65 -28.73
N MET A 606 2.46 -8.14 -27.49
CA MET A 606 2.80 -7.32 -26.32
C MET A 606 4.26 -6.84 -26.31
N PHE A 607 5.14 -7.44 -27.11
CA PHE A 607 6.55 -7.06 -27.19
C PHE A 607 6.84 -5.95 -28.20
N ALA A 608 5.95 -5.72 -29.18
CA ALA A 608 6.18 -4.71 -30.22
C ALA A 608 5.81 -3.29 -29.77
N ASP A 609 4.80 -3.14 -28.92
CA ASP A 609 4.32 -1.82 -28.46
C ASP A 609 5.20 -1.16 -27.38
N LEU A 610 6.21 -1.86 -26.86
CA LEU A 610 7.04 -1.38 -25.75
C LEU A 610 8.40 -0.79 -26.16
N LEU A 611 8.72 -0.74 -27.46
CA LEU A 611 10.02 -0.24 -27.95
C LEU A 611 9.83 1.09 -28.69
N THR A 612 10.50 2.14 -28.21
CA THR A 612 10.58 3.43 -28.93
C THR A 612 11.43 3.28 -30.19
N SER A 613 11.25 4.16 -31.19
CA SER A 613 11.93 4.03 -32.49
C SER A 613 13.47 4.01 -32.39
N VAL A 614 14.03 4.61 -31.34
CA VAL A 614 15.48 4.61 -31.04
C VAL A 614 15.99 3.21 -30.66
N GLN A 615 15.20 2.41 -29.95
CA GLN A 615 15.59 1.05 -29.56
C GLN A 615 15.56 0.07 -30.74
N LEU A 616 14.71 0.33 -31.73
CA LEU A 616 14.63 -0.48 -32.94
C LEU A 616 15.88 -0.30 -33.82
N GLU A 617 16.40 0.92 -33.94
CA GLU A 617 17.64 1.19 -34.68
C GLU A 617 18.88 0.66 -33.95
N LEU A 618 18.90 0.68 -32.62
CA LEU A 618 19.96 0.07 -31.83
C LEU A 618 19.97 -1.46 -31.98
N ILE A 619 18.80 -2.10 -32.00
CA ILE A 619 18.66 -3.54 -32.23
C ILE A 619 19.07 -3.92 -33.66
N LYS A 620 18.74 -3.08 -34.66
CA LYS A 620 19.20 -3.28 -36.05
C LYS A 620 20.71 -3.16 -36.17
N ALA A 621 21.32 -2.16 -35.52
CA ALA A 621 22.77 -1.97 -35.52
C ALA A 621 23.51 -3.13 -34.83
N VAL A 622 22.97 -3.59 -33.71
CA VAL A 622 23.50 -4.76 -32.99
C VAL A 622 23.36 -6.01 -33.86
N LEU A 623 22.19 -6.31 -34.43
CA LEU A 623 21.99 -7.48 -35.31
C LEU A 623 22.87 -7.44 -36.57
N PHE A 624 23.11 -6.26 -37.14
CA PHE A 624 24.01 -6.10 -38.28
C PHE A 624 25.48 -6.36 -37.92
N ALA A 625 25.89 -6.04 -36.68
CA ALA A 625 27.25 -6.27 -36.20
C ALA A 625 27.56 -7.74 -35.86
N ILE A 626 26.56 -8.56 -35.50
CA ILE A 626 26.73 -9.98 -35.12
C ILE A 626 26.50 -10.96 -36.27
N THR A 627 26.17 -10.49 -37.48
CA THR A 627 26.01 -11.37 -38.64
C THR A 627 27.35 -11.49 -39.40
N PRO A 628 28.05 -12.65 -39.39
CA PRO A 628 29.28 -12.77 -40.15
C PRO A 628 28.94 -12.78 -41.64
N ALA A 629 29.63 -11.94 -42.41
CA ALA A 629 29.50 -11.85 -43.85
C ALA A 629 29.80 -13.22 -44.50
N LEU A 630 28.75 -13.92 -44.96
CA LEU A 630 28.92 -15.10 -45.80
C LEU A 630 29.24 -14.66 -47.23
N PRO A 631 30.22 -15.30 -47.89
CA PRO A 631 30.61 -14.93 -49.25
C PRO A 631 29.55 -15.36 -50.26
N ARG A 632 29.30 -14.48 -51.23
CA ARG A 632 28.50 -14.78 -52.43
C ARG A 632 29.21 -15.90 -53.21
N GLY A 633 28.68 -17.12 -53.13
CA GLY A 633 29.21 -18.26 -53.85
C GLY A 633 28.16 -19.35 -54.01
N SER A 634 27.74 -19.55 -55.26
CA SER A 634 26.84 -20.57 -55.79
C SER A 634 26.90 -21.93 -55.09
N LEU A 635 25.74 -22.44 -54.65
CA LEU A 635 25.50 -23.87 -54.52
C LEU A 635 24.00 -24.15 -54.73
N THR A 636 23.68 -24.65 -55.92
CA THR A 636 22.43 -25.36 -56.23
C THR A 636 22.47 -26.74 -55.58
N PHE A 637 21.38 -27.18 -54.95
CA PHE A 637 21.12 -28.60 -54.68
C PHE A 637 19.60 -28.88 -54.79
N PRO A 638 19.22 -30.14 -55.11
CA PRO A 638 17.89 -30.57 -55.52
C PRO A 638 16.88 -30.72 -54.38
#